data_AF-A0A8T3SI21-F1
#
_entry.id   AF-A0A8T3SI21-F1
#
_cell.length_a   1.000
_cell.length_b   1.000
_cell.length_c   1.000
_cell.angle_alpha   90.00
_cell.angle_beta   90.00
_cell.angle_gamma   90.00
#
_symmetry.space_group_name_H-M   'P 1'
#
loop_
_entity.id
_entity.type
_entity.pdbx_description
1 polymer ?
#
loop_
_entity_poly.entity_id
_entity_poly.type
_entity_poly.pdbx_seq_one_letter_code
_entity_poly.pdbx_strand_id
1 'polypeptide(L)'
;MTIKDGHKNHINTMIGYLLDFSEDPRELSKEIDELILALSQPVNVENSFYHFRKYLLQPQETLLGLENMNDKDHQITIGEARRCLLELCQNALSGLITPNSLHFQSLKQAFEKMVLELSHQHDNQNVFKSLYPAADGGMVIGSHIEKPGQIYNASISFSGDQAYLNFHITKYFNTNTYHKSFQAAPIHDPTFNVATFILHISAKANKYAAKVVKEYVLDFFLGNKYISLVEFVSLLSNKNNSFVLTHEFYLDLFLNNKIDIDFFNNVSDAIIDPNVIDLIKNKLCTYDHLLLIQPHHVPLIIAYNKLLLTHTITIDQIIDIDKDQSKIFKMPVIINKIMKHDYNFNDVKKIPSYLKPILSKQFNNEYLATHDVPIYALTRIDEAKAKLLQTKEMQDLMDKNIINFLDIHQFEPETRAAITRPKILKLLTDRLLTLDQLNSLPLSGIKLVDEHPYITDWLKQGIINDTSLYAKKLKHFYAEVYANRLLALINNKPFTCSNHIDSMISLKKEMRLTAYHAEVTKEKLIEAINDVLLEKLKHQFKKNLNQTLPYYTAQCLRELKHILTHSHGFSAKDKLIQCSLKASEFLNETQDTPVIKKQKSMPSDGFFKGKQSSEINLDQLCKGLSELHAILDPHAEIAVKPNQSFFSFLS
;
A
#
# COMPACT_ATOMS: atom_id res chain seq x y z
N MET A 1 -38.17 -28.62 17.08
CA MET A 1 -38.54 -27.67 18.13
C MET A 1 -37.49 -26.58 18.15
N THR A 2 -37.86 -25.35 18.50
CA THR A 2 -36.95 -24.22 18.53
C THR A 2 -36.37 -24.11 19.93
N ILE A 3 -35.04 -23.97 20.04
CA ILE A 3 -34.38 -23.71 21.31
C ILE A 3 -35.00 -22.47 21.98
N LYS A 4 -35.36 -22.57 23.26
CA LYS A 4 -35.91 -21.43 24.02
C LYS A 4 -34.87 -20.31 24.19
N ASP A 5 -35.32 -19.07 24.29
CA ASP A 5 -34.45 -17.90 24.46
C ASP A 5 -33.56 -18.01 25.72
N GLY A 6 -34.06 -18.61 26.80
CA GLY A 6 -33.29 -18.87 28.00
C GLY A 6 -32.05 -19.74 27.72
N HIS A 7 -32.22 -20.85 27.00
CA HIS A 7 -31.11 -21.71 26.58
C HIS A 7 -30.14 -20.96 25.67
N LYS A 8 -30.65 -20.20 24.70
CA LYS A 8 -29.83 -19.41 23.78
C LYS A 8 -28.98 -18.37 24.51
N ASN A 9 -29.56 -17.69 25.50
CA ASN A 9 -28.86 -16.72 26.34
C ASN A 9 -27.78 -17.36 27.20
N HIS A 10 -28.05 -18.55 27.77
CA HIS A 10 -27.06 -19.31 28.53
C HIS A 10 -25.86 -19.71 27.66
N ILE A 11 -26.13 -20.29 26.48
CA ILE A 11 -25.10 -20.68 25.53
C ILE A 11 -24.29 -19.46 25.07
N ASN A 12 -24.96 -18.35 24.72
CA ASN A 12 -24.30 -17.11 24.32
C ASN A 12 -23.40 -16.54 25.42
N THR A 13 -23.84 -16.60 26.68
CA THR A 13 -23.03 -16.16 27.83
C THR A 13 -21.75 -17.01 27.97
N MET A 14 -21.83 -18.31 27.70
CA MET A 14 -20.71 -19.25 27.84
C MET A 14 -19.67 -19.15 26.72
N ILE A 15 -20.09 -18.75 25.52
CA ILE A 15 -19.20 -18.73 24.34
C ILE A 15 -18.92 -17.34 23.79
N GLY A 16 -19.56 -16.29 24.32
CA GLY A 16 -19.53 -14.95 23.71
C GLY A 16 -18.11 -14.42 23.49
N TYR A 17 -17.17 -14.74 24.38
CA TYR A 17 -15.75 -14.36 24.23
C TYR A 17 -15.04 -15.06 23.05
N LEU A 18 -15.54 -16.21 22.58
CA LEU A 18 -15.04 -16.90 21.39
C LEU A 18 -15.63 -16.34 20.09
N LEU A 19 -16.63 -15.46 20.21
CA LEU A 19 -17.36 -14.86 19.09
C LEU A 19 -17.10 -13.35 18.98
N ASP A 20 -16.09 -12.85 19.67
CA ASP A 20 -15.65 -11.45 19.63
C ASP A 20 -14.64 -11.28 18.49
N PHE A 21 -15.14 -11.06 17.27
CA PHE A 21 -14.34 -10.91 16.06
C PHE A 21 -13.79 -9.50 15.91
N SER A 22 -12.58 -9.37 15.34
CA SER A 22 -11.97 -8.06 15.10
C SER A 22 -12.78 -7.23 14.08
N GLU A 23 -12.91 -5.94 14.34
CA GLU A 23 -13.47 -4.99 13.36
C GLU A 23 -12.46 -4.63 12.26
N ASP A 24 -11.15 -4.95 12.43
CA ASP A 24 -10.15 -4.77 11.39
C ASP A 24 -10.29 -5.85 10.31
N PRO A 25 -10.54 -5.50 9.03
CA PRO A 25 -10.73 -6.46 7.95
C PRO A 25 -9.61 -7.49 7.78
N ARG A 26 -8.36 -7.15 8.15
CA ARG A 26 -7.21 -8.07 8.01
C ARG A 26 -7.16 -9.11 9.12
N GLU A 27 -7.35 -8.68 10.36
CA GLU A 27 -7.43 -9.59 11.51
C GLU A 27 -8.68 -10.46 11.39
N LEU A 28 -9.82 -9.87 11.01
CA LEU A 28 -11.06 -10.59 10.72
C LEU A 28 -10.86 -11.67 9.64
N SER A 29 -10.12 -11.37 8.56
CA SER A 29 -9.82 -12.37 7.52
C SER A 29 -9.03 -13.56 8.07
N LYS A 30 -8.04 -13.31 8.93
CA LYS A 30 -7.24 -14.36 9.57
C LYS A 30 -8.07 -15.19 10.55
N GLU A 31 -8.91 -14.53 11.34
CA GLU A 31 -9.84 -15.19 12.26
C GLU A 31 -10.83 -16.08 11.49
N ILE A 32 -11.34 -15.61 10.34
CA ILE A 32 -12.20 -16.40 9.47
C ILE A 32 -11.46 -17.62 8.92
N ASP A 33 -10.21 -17.49 8.50
CA ASP A 33 -9.41 -18.62 8.01
C ASP A 33 -9.15 -19.66 9.11
N GLU A 34 -8.83 -19.20 10.32
CA GLU A 34 -8.65 -20.08 11.49
C GLU A 34 -9.96 -20.78 11.90
N LEU A 35 -11.10 -20.07 11.82
CA LEU A 35 -12.42 -20.63 12.05
C LEU A 35 -12.80 -21.66 10.98
N ILE A 36 -12.56 -21.39 9.69
CA ILE A 36 -12.78 -22.33 8.59
C ILE A 36 -11.96 -23.60 8.83
N LEU A 37 -10.70 -23.46 9.23
CA LEU A 37 -9.81 -24.57 9.56
C LEU A 37 -10.38 -25.40 10.71
N ALA A 38 -10.78 -24.74 11.80
CA ALA A 38 -11.35 -25.36 12.98
C ALA A 38 -12.71 -26.03 12.73
N LEU A 39 -13.52 -25.53 11.80
CA LEU A 39 -14.77 -26.17 11.39
C LEU A 39 -14.52 -27.38 10.47
N SER A 40 -13.46 -27.34 9.66
CA SER A 40 -13.22 -28.32 8.61
C SER A 40 -12.41 -29.54 9.03
N GLN A 41 -11.56 -29.42 10.07
CA GLN A 41 -10.65 -30.48 10.52
C GLN A 41 -10.22 -30.29 11.99
N PRO A 42 -9.63 -31.31 12.64
CA PRO A 42 -9.00 -31.15 13.96
C PRO A 42 -7.89 -30.10 13.93
N VAL A 43 -7.85 -29.27 14.97
CA VAL A 43 -6.84 -28.22 15.16
C VAL A 43 -6.16 -28.40 16.51
N ASN A 44 -4.93 -27.89 16.66
CA ASN A 44 -4.20 -27.92 17.92
C ASN A 44 -4.68 -26.83 18.89
N VAL A 45 -4.20 -26.86 20.14
CA VAL A 45 -4.60 -25.90 21.19
C VAL A 45 -4.16 -24.46 20.87
N GLU A 46 -3.21 -24.27 19.95
CA GLU A 46 -2.71 -22.95 19.55
C GLU A 46 -3.64 -22.22 18.56
N ASN A 47 -4.61 -22.91 17.96
CA ASN A 47 -5.61 -22.29 17.09
C ASN A 47 -6.66 -21.55 17.93
N SER A 48 -6.97 -20.30 17.57
CA SER A 48 -7.88 -19.43 18.32
C SER A 48 -9.30 -20.01 18.49
N PHE A 49 -9.73 -20.88 17.56
CA PHE A 49 -11.04 -21.52 17.56
C PHE A 49 -11.00 -23.00 17.99
N TYR A 50 -9.90 -23.47 18.58
CA TYR A 50 -9.78 -24.81 19.15
C TYR A 50 -10.93 -25.13 20.12
N HIS A 51 -11.18 -24.22 21.07
CA HIS A 51 -12.23 -24.40 22.07
C HIS A 51 -13.63 -24.37 21.45
N PHE A 52 -13.86 -23.52 20.44
CA PHE A 52 -15.14 -23.50 19.73
C PHE A 52 -15.42 -24.83 19.02
N ARG A 53 -14.42 -25.43 18.34
CA ARG A 53 -14.55 -26.78 17.76
C ARG A 53 -14.84 -27.82 18.86
N LYS A 54 -14.12 -27.77 19.98
CA LYS A 54 -14.35 -28.68 21.10
C LYS A 54 -15.79 -28.59 21.61
N TYR A 55 -16.34 -27.38 21.71
CA TYR A 55 -17.70 -27.14 22.19
C TYR A 55 -18.75 -27.69 21.21
N LEU A 56 -18.47 -27.64 19.90
CA LEU A 56 -19.34 -28.25 18.89
C LEU A 56 -19.33 -29.78 18.96
N LEU A 57 -18.16 -30.38 19.18
CA LEU A 57 -18.03 -31.84 19.22
C LEU A 57 -18.56 -32.45 20.52
N GLN A 58 -18.32 -31.80 21.67
CA GLN A 58 -18.69 -32.31 23.00
C GLN A 58 -19.31 -31.21 23.86
N PRO A 59 -20.46 -30.64 23.46
CA PRO A 59 -21.07 -29.53 24.21
C PRO A 59 -21.41 -29.90 25.65
N GLN A 60 -21.62 -31.18 25.96
CA GLN A 60 -21.90 -31.71 27.30
C GLN A 60 -20.71 -31.58 28.28
N GLU A 61 -19.48 -31.45 27.78
CA GLU A 61 -18.32 -31.20 28.65
C GLU A 61 -18.24 -29.74 29.10
N THR A 62 -18.88 -28.82 28.37
CA THR A 62 -18.55 -27.39 28.42
C THR A 62 -19.75 -26.49 28.68
N LEU A 63 -20.93 -26.81 28.14
CA LEU A 63 -22.18 -26.08 28.37
C LEU A 63 -22.89 -26.61 29.63
N LEU A 64 -22.18 -26.52 30.76
CA LEU A 64 -22.65 -27.08 32.04
C LEU A 64 -23.96 -26.45 32.49
N GLY A 65 -24.85 -27.29 33.03
CA GLY A 65 -26.13 -26.88 33.62
C GLY A 65 -27.17 -26.40 32.61
N LEU A 66 -26.93 -26.55 31.30
CA LEU A 66 -27.91 -26.23 30.26
C LEU A 66 -29.19 -27.07 30.43
N GLU A 67 -29.08 -28.29 30.94
CA GLU A 67 -30.20 -29.17 31.25
C GLU A 67 -31.09 -28.67 32.40
N ASN A 68 -30.58 -27.79 33.27
CA ASN A 68 -31.34 -27.24 34.40
C ASN A 68 -32.41 -26.25 33.95
N MET A 69 -32.33 -25.80 32.70
CA MET A 69 -33.29 -24.91 32.06
C MET A 69 -34.38 -25.68 31.30
N ASN A 70 -34.29 -27.01 31.27
CA ASN A 70 -35.36 -27.86 30.73
C ASN A 70 -36.61 -27.74 31.61
N ASP A 71 -37.77 -27.76 30.98
CA ASP A 71 -39.05 -27.87 31.68
C ASP A 71 -39.84 -29.08 31.17
N LYS A 72 -41.05 -29.26 31.70
CA LYS A 72 -41.92 -30.41 31.37
C LYS A 72 -42.28 -30.46 29.88
N ASP A 73 -42.23 -29.32 29.20
CA ASP A 73 -42.72 -29.16 27.83
C ASP A 73 -41.58 -29.08 26.80
N HIS A 74 -40.33 -28.87 27.25
CA HIS A 74 -39.17 -28.80 26.37
C HIS A 74 -37.89 -29.29 27.05
N GLN A 75 -37.29 -30.31 26.46
CA GLN A 75 -35.96 -30.81 26.80
C GLN A 75 -35.01 -30.52 25.66
N ILE A 76 -33.98 -29.72 25.92
CA ILE A 76 -32.94 -29.42 24.93
C ILE A 76 -32.15 -30.68 24.62
N THR A 77 -31.90 -30.91 23.34
CA THR A 77 -31.06 -32.00 22.83
C THR A 77 -29.63 -31.51 22.55
N ILE A 78 -28.69 -32.45 22.46
CA ILE A 78 -27.31 -32.13 22.06
C ILE A 78 -27.25 -31.50 20.66
N GLY A 79 -28.07 -31.98 19.74
CA GLY A 79 -28.17 -31.41 18.39
C GLY A 79 -28.69 -29.98 18.39
N GLU A 80 -29.65 -29.65 19.26
CA GLU A 80 -30.16 -28.28 19.41
C GLU A 80 -29.11 -27.33 20.02
N ALA A 81 -28.33 -27.79 21.01
CA ALA A 81 -27.22 -27.02 21.57
C ALA A 81 -26.14 -26.74 20.51
N ARG A 82 -25.74 -27.76 19.73
CA ARG A 82 -24.79 -27.62 18.61
C ARG A 82 -25.28 -26.64 17.55
N ARG A 83 -26.55 -26.73 17.16
CA ARG A 83 -27.14 -25.80 16.18
C ARG A 83 -27.12 -24.37 16.71
N CYS A 84 -27.44 -24.17 18.00
CA CYS A 84 -27.38 -22.86 18.63
C CYS A 84 -25.96 -22.27 18.63
N LEU A 85 -24.91 -23.07 18.92
CA LEU A 85 -23.51 -22.64 18.82
C LEU A 85 -23.18 -22.10 17.41
N LEU A 86 -23.58 -22.83 16.37
CA LEU A 86 -23.34 -22.42 14.99
C LEU A 86 -24.14 -21.17 14.61
N GLU A 87 -25.41 -21.09 15.00
CA GLU A 87 -26.25 -19.91 14.77
C GLU A 87 -25.69 -18.66 15.45
N LEU A 88 -25.21 -18.76 16.69
CA LEU A 88 -24.60 -17.63 17.40
C LEU A 88 -23.32 -17.15 16.69
N CYS A 89 -22.48 -18.08 16.24
CA CYS A 89 -21.27 -17.73 15.48
C CYS A 89 -21.62 -17.06 14.13
N GLN A 90 -22.62 -17.57 13.42
CA GLN A 90 -23.08 -16.95 12.17
C GLN A 90 -23.66 -15.54 12.40
N ASN A 91 -24.41 -15.35 13.48
CA ASN A 91 -24.97 -14.05 13.84
C ASN A 91 -23.86 -13.05 14.22
N ALA A 92 -22.83 -13.48 14.95
CA ALA A 92 -21.68 -12.63 15.30
C ALA A 92 -20.92 -12.13 14.06
N LEU A 93 -20.84 -12.96 13.02
CA LEU A 93 -20.22 -12.58 11.74
C LEU A 93 -21.16 -11.82 10.80
N SER A 94 -22.47 -11.86 11.06
CA SER A 94 -23.48 -11.16 10.27
C SER A 94 -23.37 -9.65 10.53
N GLY A 95 -22.91 -8.92 9.52
CA GLY A 95 -22.61 -7.48 9.62
C GLY A 95 -21.12 -7.15 9.50
N LEU A 96 -20.24 -8.11 9.76
CA LEU A 96 -18.78 -7.97 9.60
C LEU A 96 -18.28 -8.46 8.23
N ILE A 97 -18.98 -9.43 7.62
CA ILE A 97 -18.59 -10.02 6.34
C ILE A 97 -19.55 -9.61 5.20
N THR A 98 -18.99 -9.24 4.04
CA THR A 98 -19.79 -8.98 2.83
C THR A 98 -20.33 -10.30 2.24
N PRO A 99 -21.65 -10.43 1.98
CA PRO A 99 -22.30 -11.69 1.53
C PRO A 99 -21.76 -12.31 0.22
N ASN A 100 -21.05 -11.53 -0.59
CA ASN A 100 -20.50 -11.97 -1.88
C ASN A 100 -18.98 -12.25 -1.85
N SER A 101 -18.35 -12.21 -0.68
CA SER A 101 -16.91 -12.46 -0.57
C SER A 101 -16.57 -13.96 -0.69
N LEU A 102 -15.37 -14.26 -1.20
CA LEU A 102 -14.84 -15.62 -1.27
C LEU A 102 -14.75 -16.27 0.13
N HIS A 103 -14.39 -15.49 1.14
CA HIS A 103 -14.36 -15.91 2.55
C HIS A 103 -15.75 -16.27 3.06
N PHE A 104 -16.79 -15.50 2.73
CA PHE A 104 -18.17 -15.84 3.10
C PHE A 104 -18.62 -17.18 2.47
N GLN A 105 -18.29 -17.42 1.20
CA GLN A 105 -18.62 -18.67 0.53
C GLN A 105 -17.89 -19.87 1.14
N SER A 106 -16.60 -19.70 1.44
CA SER A 106 -15.77 -20.74 2.06
C SER A 106 -16.22 -21.06 3.50
N LEU A 107 -16.55 -20.01 4.26
CA LEU A 107 -17.12 -20.13 5.60
C LEU A 107 -18.48 -20.83 5.58
N LYS A 108 -19.36 -20.47 4.64
CA LYS A 108 -20.66 -21.13 4.45
C LYS A 108 -20.48 -22.63 4.17
N GLN A 109 -19.55 -23.00 3.29
CA GLN A 109 -19.23 -24.41 3.02
C GLN A 109 -18.67 -25.13 4.26
N ALA A 110 -17.82 -24.48 5.05
CA ALA A 110 -17.29 -25.04 6.29
C ALA A 110 -18.40 -25.27 7.34
N PHE A 111 -19.34 -24.33 7.47
CA PHE A 111 -20.53 -24.49 8.29
C PHE A 111 -21.40 -25.67 7.83
N GLU A 112 -21.69 -25.76 6.53
CA GLU A 112 -22.47 -26.87 5.96
C GLU A 112 -21.79 -28.22 6.20
N LYS A 113 -20.47 -28.29 6.04
CA LYS A 113 -19.67 -29.49 6.32
C LYS A 113 -19.73 -29.89 7.79
N MET A 114 -19.59 -28.92 8.70
CA MET A 114 -19.67 -29.19 10.15
C MET A 114 -21.08 -29.62 10.55
N VAL A 115 -22.14 -29.02 9.99
CA VAL A 115 -23.52 -29.46 10.21
C VAL A 115 -23.71 -30.91 9.77
N LEU A 116 -23.17 -31.31 8.61
CA LEU A 116 -23.21 -32.69 8.14
C LEU A 116 -22.45 -33.63 9.07
N GLU A 117 -21.21 -33.29 9.44
CA GLU A 117 -20.38 -34.06 10.39
C GLU A 117 -21.12 -34.30 11.71
N LEU A 118 -21.70 -33.24 12.27
CA LEU A 118 -22.46 -33.33 13.51
C LEU A 118 -23.75 -34.12 13.33
N SER A 119 -24.46 -33.96 12.20
CA SER A 119 -25.73 -34.65 11.91
C SER A 119 -25.59 -36.18 11.87
N HIS A 120 -24.40 -36.69 11.52
CA HIS A 120 -24.11 -38.12 11.51
C HIS A 120 -23.80 -38.71 12.90
N GLN A 121 -23.70 -37.89 13.95
CA GLN A 121 -23.48 -38.38 15.31
C GLN A 121 -24.78 -38.87 15.94
N HIS A 122 -24.74 -40.11 16.45
CA HIS A 122 -25.91 -40.79 17.05
C HIS A 122 -26.46 -40.08 18.31
N ASP A 123 -25.70 -39.18 18.92
CA ASP A 123 -26.05 -38.50 20.17
C ASP A 123 -26.90 -37.24 19.98
N ASN A 124 -27.09 -36.75 18.74
CA ASN A 124 -27.81 -35.50 18.49
C ASN A 124 -29.25 -35.48 19.03
N GLN A 125 -29.93 -36.61 19.05
CA GLN A 125 -31.30 -36.72 19.58
C GLN A 125 -31.34 -36.96 21.09
N ASN A 126 -30.19 -37.25 21.72
CA ASN A 126 -30.15 -37.45 23.15
C ASN A 126 -30.42 -36.11 23.86
N VAL A 127 -31.24 -36.20 24.91
CA VAL A 127 -31.47 -35.08 25.82
C VAL A 127 -30.11 -34.63 26.35
N PHE A 128 -29.88 -33.33 26.29
CA PHE A 128 -28.68 -32.72 26.81
C PHE A 128 -28.55 -33.02 28.30
N LYS A 129 -27.41 -33.59 28.69
CA LYS A 129 -27.00 -33.78 30.07
C LYS A 129 -25.52 -33.48 30.14
N SER A 130 -25.13 -32.64 31.09
CA SER A 130 -23.72 -32.35 31.32
C SER A 130 -23.00 -33.63 31.73
N LEU A 131 -21.80 -33.86 31.18
CA LEU A 131 -20.99 -35.03 31.53
C LEU A 131 -20.46 -34.96 32.97
N TYR A 132 -20.37 -33.75 33.50
CA TYR A 132 -20.07 -33.46 34.89
C TYR A 132 -21.36 -32.92 35.53
N PRO A 133 -21.78 -33.41 36.70
CA PRO A 133 -22.98 -32.89 37.36
C PRO A 133 -22.83 -31.38 37.60
N ALA A 134 -23.93 -30.62 37.44
CA ALA A 134 -24.03 -29.31 38.06
C ALA A 134 -23.69 -29.47 39.56
N ALA A 135 -22.94 -28.51 40.11
CA ALA A 135 -22.22 -28.62 41.38
C ALA A 135 -23.12 -28.66 42.63
N ASP A 136 -24.08 -29.57 42.67
CA ASP A 136 -25.00 -29.82 43.77
C ASP A 136 -24.41 -30.88 44.71
N GLY A 137 -23.41 -31.64 44.24
CA GLY A 137 -22.70 -32.67 45.00
C GLY A 137 -21.21 -32.43 44.96
N GLY A 138 -20.72 -31.59 45.88
CA GLY A 138 -19.31 -31.41 46.27
C GLY A 138 -18.26 -32.03 45.34
N MET A 139 -17.99 -31.38 44.21
CA MET A 139 -16.77 -31.63 43.43
C MET A 139 -15.90 -30.38 43.41
N VAL A 140 -14.62 -30.61 43.66
CA VAL A 140 -13.53 -29.65 43.46
C VAL A 140 -13.50 -29.31 41.97
N ILE A 141 -14.05 -28.16 41.57
CA ILE A 141 -13.73 -27.56 40.28
C ILE A 141 -12.32 -27.02 40.42
N GLY A 142 -11.33 -27.87 40.17
CA GLY A 142 -9.93 -27.47 40.10
C GLY A 142 -9.70 -26.59 38.88
N SER A 143 -10.19 -25.36 38.89
CA SER A 143 -9.55 -24.31 38.10
C SER A 143 -8.20 -24.05 38.78
N HIS A 144 -7.19 -24.76 38.31
CA HIS A 144 -5.80 -24.42 38.58
C HIS A 144 -5.60 -23.00 38.07
N ILE A 145 -5.48 -22.04 38.98
CA ILE A 145 -5.03 -20.68 38.68
C ILE A 145 -3.50 -20.77 38.64
N GLU A 146 -2.98 -21.50 37.66
CA GLU A 146 -1.55 -21.55 37.40
C GLU A 146 -1.19 -20.35 36.54
N LYS A 147 -0.40 -19.43 37.10
CA LYS A 147 0.31 -18.43 36.32
C LYS A 147 1.69 -18.99 36.04
N PRO A 148 2.09 -19.17 34.76
CA PRO A 148 3.40 -19.72 34.41
C PRO A 148 4.52 -19.02 35.18
N GLY A 149 5.39 -19.82 35.82
CA GLY A 149 6.56 -19.32 36.55
C GLY A 149 6.29 -18.65 37.90
N GLN A 150 5.07 -18.65 38.45
CA GLN A 150 4.83 -18.23 39.83
C GLN A 150 5.18 -19.35 40.83
N ILE A 151 5.66 -18.98 42.01
CA ILE A 151 6.11 -19.92 43.06
C ILE A 151 4.96 -20.63 43.81
N TYR A 152 3.73 -20.52 43.32
CA TYR A 152 2.53 -21.00 43.97
C TYR A 152 1.51 -21.52 42.95
N ASN A 153 0.79 -22.56 43.36
CA ASN A 153 -0.41 -23.03 42.69
C ASN A 153 -1.62 -22.64 43.54
N ALA A 154 -2.65 -22.11 42.89
CA ALA A 154 -3.92 -21.82 43.56
C ALA A 154 -5.03 -22.62 42.89
N SER A 155 -5.94 -23.15 43.69
CA SER A 155 -7.12 -23.87 43.24
C SER A 155 -8.34 -23.37 44.00
N ILE A 156 -9.49 -23.33 43.33
CA ILE A 156 -10.74 -22.99 43.99
C ILE A 156 -11.42 -24.31 44.38
N SER A 157 -11.91 -24.39 45.60
CA SER A 157 -12.81 -25.46 46.04
C SER A 157 -14.13 -24.84 46.49
N PHE A 158 -15.23 -25.55 46.28
CA PHE A 158 -16.55 -25.10 46.71
C PHE A 158 -17.05 -26.00 47.82
N SER A 159 -17.69 -25.41 48.83
CA SER A 159 -18.41 -26.15 49.87
C SER A 159 -19.71 -25.41 50.16
N GLY A 160 -20.81 -25.93 49.61
CA GLY A 160 -22.12 -25.25 49.57
C GLY A 160 -22.08 -24.00 48.69
N ASP A 161 -22.78 -22.95 49.10
CA ASP A 161 -22.82 -21.64 48.42
C ASP A 161 -21.53 -20.80 48.63
N GLN A 162 -20.50 -21.41 49.21
CA GLN A 162 -19.25 -20.74 49.56
C GLN A 162 -18.11 -21.27 48.70
N ALA A 163 -17.42 -20.33 48.04
CA ALA A 163 -16.16 -20.60 47.37
C ALA A 163 -15.00 -20.41 48.36
N TYR A 164 -14.18 -21.44 48.47
CA TYR A 164 -12.95 -21.46 49.24
C TYR A 164 -11.78 -21.47 48.28
N LEU A 165 -10.78 -20.66 48.58
CA LEU A 165 -9.58 -20.60 47.76
C LEU A 165 -8.46 -21.36 48.46
N ASN A 166 -8.03 -22.46 47.86
CA ASN A 166 -6.92 -23.25 48.34
C ASN A 166 -5.64 -22.80 47.66
N PHE A 167 -4.60 -22.65 48.46
CA PHE A 167 -3.27 -22.36 47.98
C PHE A 167 -2.35 -23.49 48.31
N HIS A 168 -1.52 -23.84 47.34
CA HIS A 168 -0.40 -24.75 47.48
C HIS A 168 0.85 -23.99 47.04
N ILE A 169 1.56 -23.38 48.00
CA ILE A 169 2.89 -22.85 47.73
C ILE A 169 3.83 -24.04 47.76
N THR A 170 4.40 -24.36 46.61
CA THR A 170 5.45 -25.38 46.49
C THR A 170 6.64 -24.71 45.83
N LYS A 171 7.67 -24.39 46.61
CA LYS A 171 8.95 -23.97 46.05
C LYS A 171 10.12 -24.63 46.77
N TYR A 172 11.10 -24.98 45.96
CA TYR A 172 12.40 -25.45 46.37
C TYR A 172 13.29 -24.22 46.61
N PHE A 173 13.67 -24.00 47.86
CA PHE A 173 14.71 -23.05 48.23
C PHE A 173 15.93 -23.87 48.63
N ASN A 174 16.90 -24.04 47.72
CA ASN A 174 18.05 -24.92 47.90
C ASN A 174 17.63 -26.37 48.21
N THR A 175 18.15 -26.98 49.27
CA THR A 175 17.83 -28.36 49.72
C THR A 175 16.50 -28.48 50.46
N ASN A 176 15.82 -27.36 50.74
CA ASN A 176 14.62 -27.34 51.55
C ASN A 176 13.39 -27.14 50.65
N THR A 177 12.53 -28.15 50.65
CA THR A 177 11.20 -28.04 50.04
C THR A 177 10.26 -27.42 51.04
N TYR A 178 9.73 -26.24 50.70
CA TYR A 178 8.74 -25.58 51.53
C TYR A 178 7.36 -25.82 50.93
N HIS A 179 6.53 -26.57 51.66
CA HIS A 179 5.13 -26.78 51.36
C HIS A 179 4.28 -26.07 52.39
N LYS A 180 3.46 -25.12 51.93
CA LYS A 180 2.44 -24.50 52.78
C LYS A 180 1.11 -24.52 52.03
N SER A 181 0.14 -25.20 52.63
CA SER A 181 -1.23 -25.24 52.16
C SER A 181 -2.10 -24.43 53.09
N PHE A 182 -2.94 -23.54 52.56
CA PHE A 182 -3.90 -22.78 53.36
C PHE A 182 -5.16 -22.48 52.55
N GLN A 183 -6.27 -22.35 53.27
CA GLN A 183 -7.59 -22.08 52.72
C GLN A 183 -8.02 -20.67 53.11
N ALA A 184 -8.30 -19.81 52.13
CA ALA A 184 -8.80 -18.46 52.39
C ALA A 184 -10.26 -18.47 52.86
N ALA A 185 -10.68 -17.40 53.53
CA ALA A 185 -12.06 -17.20 53.97
C ALA A 185 -13.05 -17.27 52.79
N PRO A 186 -14.29 -17.75 53.03
CA PRO A 186 -15.27 -17.96 51.98
C PRO A 186 -15.62 -16.66 51.25
N ILE A 187 -15.60 -16.69 49.91
CA ILE A 187 -16.03 -15.56 49.08
C ILE A 187 -17.54 -15.68 48.90
N HIS A 188 -18.29 -14.83 49.57
CA HIS A 188 -19.73 -14.65 49.32
C HIS A 188 -19.95 -13.68 48.15
N ASP A 189 -20.56 -14.17 47.07
CA ASP A 189 -21.11 -13.31 46.01
C ASP A 189 -22.54 -13.74 45.70
N PRO A 190 -23.56 -12.90 46.00
CA PRO A 190 -24.96 -13.24 45.81
C PRO A 190 -25.41 -13.21 44.34
N THR A 191 -24.55 -12.77 43.41
CA THR A 191 -24.86 -12.76 41.98
C THR A 191 -24.44 -14.08 41.34
N PHE A 192 -25.30 -15.09 41.46
CA PHE A 192 -25.05 -16.47 41.05
C PHE A 192 -25.03 -16.64 39.52
N ASN A 193 -23.96 -16.18 38.87
CA ASN A 193 -23.57 -16.53 37.51
C ASN A 193 -22.17 -17.14 37.56
N VAL A 194 -22.06 -18.45 37.33
CA VAL A 194 -20.84 -19.25 37.52
C VAL A 194 -19.64 -18.71 36.71
N ALA A 195 -19.83 -18.21 35.49
CA ALA A 195 -18.73 -17.71 34.66
C ALA A 195 -18.18 -16.37 35.19
N THR A 196 -19.07 -15.44 35.52
CA THR A 196 -18.71 -14.15 36.12
C THR A 196 -18.13 -14.34 37.53
N PHE A 197 -18.66 -15.31 38.27
CA PHE A 197 -18.18 -15.71 39.59
C PHE A 197 -16.79 -16.36 39.51
N ILE A 198 -16.51 -17.24 38.54
CA ILE A 198 -15.17 -17.81 38.34
C ILE A 198 -14.17 -16.74 37.93
N LEU A 199 -14.51 -15.80 37.04
CA LEU A 199 -13.60 -14.70 36.67
C LEU A 199 -13.35 -13.75 37.85
N HIS A 200 -14.40 -13.39 38.60
CA HIS A 200 -14.32 -12.52 39.76
C HIS A 200 -13.60 -13.17 40.94
N ILE A 201 -13.89 -14.45 41.21
CA ILE A 201 -13.14 -15.24 42.17
C ILE A 201 -11.71 -15.38 41.68
N SER A 202 -11.44 -15.71 40.42
CA SER A 202 -10.06 -15.83 39.92
C SER A 202 -9.30 -14.52 40.06
N ALA A 203 -9.93 -13.37 39.85
CA ALA A 203 -9.32 -12.06 40.07
C ALA A 203 -9.08 -11.76 41.57
N LYS A 204 -10.08 -11.97 42.44
CA LYS A 204 -9.97 -11.84 43.90
C LYS A 204 -8.96 -12.83 44.47
N ALA A 205 -8.94 -14.03 43.92
CA ALA A 205 -8.07 -15.13 44.26
C ALA A 205 -6.64 -14.81 43.89
N ASN A 206 -6.38 -14.35 42.67
CA ASN A 206 -5.08 -13.86 42.26
C ASN A 206 -4.59 -12.70 43.15
N LYS A 207 -5.49 -11.78 43.53
CA LYS A 207 -5.16 -10.67 44.43
C LYS A 207 -4.81 -11.16 45.84
N TYR A 208 -5.55 -12.12 46.37
CA TYR A 208 -5.30 -12.74 47.67
C TYR A 208 -4.06 -13.65 47.63
N ALA A 209 -3.86 -14.40 46.55
CA ALA A 209 -2.67 -15.22 46.28
C ALA A 209 -1.42 -14.37 46.34
N ALA A 210 -1.42 -13.27 45.58
CA ALA A 210 -0.33 -12.32 45.57
C ALA A 210 -0.09 -11.77 46.98
N LYS A 211 -1.14 -11.50 47.77
CA LYS A 211 -0.99 -11.04 49.15
C LYS A 211 -0.32 -12.09 50.05
N VAL A 212 -0.78 -13.34 50.05
CA VAL A 212 -0.23 -14.35 50.97
C VAL A 212 1.16 -14.80 50.52
N VAL A 213 1.43 -14.87 49.23
CA VAL A 213 2.76 -15.17 48.71
C VAL A 213 3.72 -14.03 49.03
N LYS A 214 3.28 -12.76 48.99
CA LYS A 214 4.08 -11.63 49.50
C LYS A 214 4.41 -11.77 50.98
N GLU A 215 3.46 -12.13 51.84
CA GLU A 215 3.69 -12.36 53.27
C GLU A 215 4.66 -13.53 53.50
N TYR A 216 4.58 -14.57 52.67
CA TYR A 216 5.49 -15.70 52.74
C TYR A 216 6.92 -15.32 52.29
N VAL A 217 7.04 -14.59 51.18
CA VAL A 217 8.32 -14.05 50.70
C VAL A 217 8.91 -13.08 51.74
N LEU A 218 8.08 -12.26 52.40
CA LEU A 218 8.49 -11.39 53.52
C LEU A 218 9.16 -12.20 54.63
N ASP A 219 8.47 -13.22 55.14
CA ASP A 219 8.96 -14.06 56.22
C ASP A 219 10.29 -14.73 55.85
N PHE A 220 10.41 -15.21 54.61
CA PHE A 220 11.63 -15.82 54.11
C PHE A 220 12.80 -14.82 54.05
N PHE A 221 12.58 -13.64 53.47
CA PHE A 221 13.63 -12.63 53.29
C PHE A 221 14.09 -12.03 54.63
N LEU A 222 13.14 -11.77 55.55
CA LEU A 222 13.46 -11.29 56.90
C LEU A 222 14.14 -12.37 57.76
N GLY A 223 13.63 -13.60 57.72
CA GLY A 223 14.17 -14.72 58.50
C GLY A 223 15.62 -15.06 58.13
N ASN A 224 15.98 -14.88 56.87
CA ASN A 224 17.35 -15.08 56.37
C ASN A 224 18.19 -13.79 56.36
N LYS A 225 17.64 -12.66 56.83
CA LYS A 225 18.31 -11.34 56.90
C LYS A 225 18.83 -10.84 55.55
N TYR A 226 18.15 -11.15 54.45
CA TYR A 226 18.53 -10.64 53.13
C TYR A 226 18.23 -9.13 52.99
N ILE A 227 17.20 -8.63 53.67
CA ILE A 227 16.73 -7.24 53.62
C ILE A 227 16.10 -6.85 54.97
N SER A 228 16.01 -5.55 55.25
CA SER A 228 15.23 -5.04 56.38
C SER A 228 13.72 -5.00 56.10
N LEU A 229 12.91 -4.94 57.16
CA LEU A 229 11.45 -4.77 57.04
C LEU A 229 11.08 -3.49 56.30
N VAL A 230 11.83 -2.41 56.51
CA VAL A 230 11.59 -1.10 55.87
C VAL A 230 11.84 -1.19 54.37
N GLU A 231 12.96 -1.81 53.95
CA GLU A 231 13.30 -2.00 52.54
C GLU A 231 12.27 -2.89 51.84
N PHE A 232 11.86 -3.99 52.45
CA PHE A 232 10.87 -4.88 51.82
C PHE A 232 9.50 -4.22 51.64
N VAL A 233 9.02 -3.49 52.65
CA VAL A 233 7.76 -2.75 52.55
C VAL A 233 7.83 -1.70 51.44
N SER A 234 8.99 -1.04 51.28
CA SER A 234 9.24 -0.15 50.14
C SER A 234 9.17 -0.90 48.81
N LEU A 235 9.83 -2.06 48.69
CA LEU A 235 9.79 -2.87 47.47
C LEU A 235 8.36 -3.31 47.11
N LEU A 236 7.57 -3.74 48.09
CA LEU A 236 6.20 -4.19 47.86
C LEU A 236 5.20 -3.07 47.49
N SER A 237 5.56 -1.81 47.73
CA SER A 237 4.73 -0.67 47.35
C SER A 237 4.60 -0.54 45.82
N ASN A 238 5.60 -1.03 45.07
CA ASN A 238 5.56 -1.13 43.61
C ASN A 238 4.93 -2.47 43.17
N LYS A 239 3.89 -2.38 42.33
CA LYS A 239 3.16 -3.54 41.78
C LYS A 239 4.08 -4.51 41.01
N ASN A 240 5.08 -4.01 40.29
CA ASN A 240 5.96 -4.84 39.46
C ASN A 240 6.96 -5.61 40.29
N ASN A 241 7.52 -4.98 41.32
CA ASN A 241 8.41 -5.62 42.29
C ASN A 241 7.73 -6.80 42.95
N SER A 242 6.45 -6.65 43.29
CA SER A 242 5.67 -7.76 43.81
C SER A 242 5.57 -8.93 42.84
N PHE A 243 5.48 -8.71 41.53
CA PHE A 243 5.46 -9.81 40.57
C PHE A 243 6.84 -10.47 40.47
N VAL A 244 7.90 -9.67 40.37
CA VAL A 244 9.28 -10.15 40.27
C VAL A 244 9.65 -10.96 41.52
N LEU A 245 9.31 -10.50 42.71
CA LEU A 245 9.57 -11.19 43.99
C LEU A 245 8.82 -12.53 44.13
N THR A 246 7.68 -12.70 43.44
CA THR A 246 6.88 -13.93 43.49
C THR A 246 7.07 -14.80 42.25
N HIS A 247 7.90 -14.39 41.31
CA HIS A 247 8.20 -15.14 40.10
C HIS A 247 9.46 -15.99 40.30
N GLU A 248 9.35 -17.27 39.99
CA GLU A 248 10.36 -18.30 40.25
C GLU A 248 11.73 -17.91 39.71
N PHE A 249 11.78 -17.58 38.42
CA PHE A 249 12.99 -17.17 37.71
C PHE A 249 13.74 -16.01 38.40
N TYR A 250 13.06 -14.90 38.73
CA TYR A 250 13.69 -13.75 39.35
C TYR A 250 14.13 -14.01 40.79
N LEU A 251 13.35 -14.79 41.52
CA LEU A 251 13.73 -15.21 42.86
C LEU A 251 15.00 -16.07 42.83
N ASP A 252 15.14 -16.96 41.85
CA ASP A 252 16.36 -17.76 41.68
C ASP A 252 17.56 -16.88 41.31
N LEU A 253 17.37 -15.86 40.48
CA LEU A 253 18.43 -14.89 40.20
C LEU A 253 18.89 -14.17 41.47
N PHE A 254 17.95 -13.74 42.32
CA PHE A 254 18.27 -13.08 43.57
C PHE A 254 19.03 -14.00 44.52
N LEU A 255 18.53 -15.22 44.73
CA LEU A 255 19.15 -16.21 45.62
C LEU A 255 20.55 -16.62 45.19
N ASN A 256 20.83 -16.59 43.89
CA ASN A 256 22.15 -16.87 43.32
C ASN A 256 23.05 -15.63 43.21
N ASN A 257 22.69 -14.52 43.88
CA ASN A 257 23.42 -13.23 43.86
C ASN A 257 23.66 -12.69 42.44
N LYS A 258 22.73 -12.93 41.50
CA LYS A 258 22.77 -12.41 40.13
C LYS A 258 22.08 -11.06 39.99
N ILE A 259 21.11 -10.80 40.86
CA ILE A 259 20.45 -9.51 41.03
C ILE A 259 20.43 -9.17 42.53
N ASP A 260 20.43 -7.88 42.86
CA ASP A 260 20.42 -7.38 44.23
C ASP A 260 19.10 -6.64 44.54
N ILE A 261 19.06 -5.94 45.67
CA ILE A 261 17.90 -5.15 46.10
C ILE A 261 17.67 -3.96 45.16
N ASP A 262 18.74 -3.35 44.65
CA ASP A 262 18.68 -2.18 43.78
C ASP A 262 18.06 -2.50 42.42
N PHE A 263 18.19 -3.74 41.94
CA PHE A 263 17.44 -4.24 40.79
C PHE A 263 15.93 -4.02 40.96
N PHE A 264 15.38 -4.33 42.13
CA PHE A 264 13.94 -4.17 42.39
C PHE A 264 13.51 -2.70 42.40
N ASN A 265 14.39 -1.76 42.73
CA ASN A 265 14.05 -0.34 42.68
C ASN A 265 13.86 0.18 41.25
N ASN A 266 14.33 -0.56 40.24
CA ASN A 266 14.37 -0.13 38.83
C ASN A 266 13.50 -1.02 37.91
N VAL A 267 12.58 -1.82 38.45
CA VAL A 267 11.77 -2.75 37.65
C VAL A 267 10.74 -2.01 36.79
N SER A 268 10.90 -2.11 35.47
CA SER A 268 9.93 -1.65 34.48
C SER A 268 8.87 -2.72 34.16
N ASP A 269 7.75 -2.31 33.55
CA ASP A 269 6.74 -3.23 33.00
C ASP A 269 7.30 -4.17 31.92
N ALA A 270 8.46 -3.88 31.34
CA ALA A 270 9.05 -4.73 30.32
C ALA A 270 9.67 -6.01 30.89
N ILE A 271 10.19 -5.94 32.12
CA ILE A 271 10.89 -7.06 32.78
C ILE A 271 9.93 -8.20 33.10
N ILE A 272 8.65 -7.89 33.31
CA ILE A 272 7.64 -8.91 33.59
C ILE A 272 7.13 -9.64 32.34
N ASP A 273 7.55 -9.22 31.13
CA ASP A 273 7.13 -9.87 29.88
C ASP A 273 7.82 -11.24 29.71
N PRO A 274 7.06 -12.32 29.42
CA PRO A 274 7.61 -13.66 29.24
C PRO A 274 8.72 -13.75 28.18
N ASN A 275 8.61 -12.99 27.08
CA ASN A 275 9.62 -13.02 26.01
C ASN A 275 10.94 -12.42 26.48
N VAL A 276 10.89 -11.39 27.34
CA VAL A 276 12.08 -10.78 27.94
C VAL A 276 12.75 -11.75 28.92
N ILE A 277 11.95 -12.48 29.72
CA ILE A 277 12.45 -13.54 30.60
C ILE A 277 13.19 -14.62 29.78
N ASP A 278 12.61 -15.05 28.66
CA ASP A 278 13.19 -16.07 27.80
C ASP A 278 14.50 -15.62 27.16
N LEU A 279 14.70 -14.33 26.87
CA LEU A 279 16.00 -13.82 26.41
C LEU A 279 17.12 -14.08 27.44
N ILE A 280 16.83 -13.89 28.73
CA ILE A 280 17.83 -14.12 29.79
C ILE A 280 18.10 -15.61 29.95
N LYS A 281 17.05 -16.44 29.96
CA LYS A 281 17.17 -17.90 30.06
C LYS A 281 18.04 -18.46 28.92
N ASN A 282 17.88 -17.91 27.71
CA ASN A 282 18.67 -18.26 26.54
C ASN A 282 20.03 -17.55 26.46
N LYS A 283 20.43 -16.79 27.49
CA LYS A 283 21.70 -16.04 27.57
C LYS A 283 21.89 -15.02 26.43
N LEU A 284 20.81 -14.51 25.87
CA LEU A 284 20.81 -13.45 24.84
C LEU A 284 20.76 -12.04 25.43
N CYS A 285 20.42 -11.93 26.72
CA CYS A 285 20.31 -10.70 27.46
C CYS A 285 21.05 -10.85 28.80
N THR A 286 21.87 -9.86 29.17
CA THR A 286 22.51 -9.77 30.49
C THR A 286 21.56 -9.09 31.48
N TYR A 287 21.88 -9.12 32.77
CA TYR A 287 21.07 -8.42 33.78
C TYR A 287 21.11 -6.90 33.59
N ASP A 288 22.28 -6.35 33.25
CA ASP A 288 22.43 -4.91 33.00
C ASP A 288 21.53 -4.46 31.84
N HIS A 289 21.38 -5.30 30.80
CA HIS A 289 20.49 -5.02 29.68
C HIS A 289 19.02 -4.95 30.12
N LEU A 290 18.56 -5.77 31.07
CA LEU A 290 17.17 -5.76 31.54
C LEU A 290 16.74 -4.42 32.10
N LEU A 291 17.63 -3.75 32.84
CA LEU A 291 17.38 -2.44 33.41
C LEU A 291 17.25 -1.35 32.34
N LEU A 292 17.83 -1.58 31.16
CA LEU A 292 17.76 -0.68 30.01
C LEU A 292 16.56 -0.97 29.11
N ILE A 293 15.89 -2.13 29.24
CA ILE A 293 14.72 -2.47 28.44
C ILE A 293 13.51 -1.64 28.90
N GLN A 294 13.06 -0.78 28.00
CA GLN A 294 11.87 0.03 28.14
C GLN A 294 10.64 -0.66 27.53
N PRO A 295 9.40 -0.28 27.93
CA PRO A 295 8.18 -0.90 27.41
C PRO A 295 8.05 -0.88 25.88
N HIS A 296 8.58 0.13 25.20
CA HIS A 296 8.51 0.19 23.74
C HIS A 296 9.45 -0.79 23.03
N HIS A 297 10.45 -1.35 23.72
CA HIS A 297 11.34 -2.39 23.19
C HIS A 297 10.70 -3.77 23.16
N VAL A 298 9.75 -4.06 24.06
CA VAL A 298 9.14 -5.40 24.18
C VAL A 298 8.53 -5.90 22.85
N PRO A 299 7.72 -5.11 22.12
CA PRO A 299 7.21 -5.57 20.83
C PRO A 299 8.29 -5.75 19.77
N LEU A 300 9.44 -5.06 19.89
CA LEU A 300 10.59 -5.27 19.00
C LEU A 300 11.26 -6.62 19.32
N ILE A 301 11.45 -6.92 20.60
CA ILE A 301 11.98 -8.22 21.05
C ILE A 301 11.11 -9.35 20.50
N ILE A 302 9.79 -9.23 20.61
CA ILE A 302 8.83 -10.21 20.07
C ILE A 302 9.00 -10.33 18.54
N ALA A 303 8.96 -9.21 17.82
CA ALA A 303 9.03 -9.20 16.36
C ALA A 303 10.35 -9.76 15.80
N TYR A 304 11.46 -9.53 16.49
CA TYR A 304 12.81 -9.89 16.04
C TYR A 304 13.43 -11.05 16.83
N ASN A 305 12.64 -11.80 17.62
CA ASN A 305 13.12 -12.88 18.48
C ASN A 305 13.95 -13.91 17.71
N LYS A 306 13.52 -14.27 16.49
CA LYS A 306 14.28 -15.20 15.63
C LYS A 306 15.69 -14.69 15.31
N LEU A 307 15.85 -13.39 15.05
CA LEU A 307 17.17 -12.80 14.75
C LEU A 307 18.05 -12.67 16.00
N LEU A 308 17.45 -12.50 17.17
CA LEU A 308 18.16 -12.54 18.46
C LEU A 308 18.67 -13.97 18.74
N LEU A 309 17.82 -14.98 18.56
CA LEU A 309 18.17 -16.40 18.74
C LEU A 309 19.28 -16.84 17.77
N THR A 310 19.32 -16.32 16.54
CA THR A 310 20.40 -16.61 15.58
C THR A 310 21.62 -15.71 15.73
N HIS A 311 21.65 -14.82 16.74
CA HIS A 311 22.70 -13.82 16.94
C HIS A 311 22.96 -12.92 15.72
N THR A 312 21.99 -12.77 14.82
CA THR A 312 22.07 -11.85 13.68
C THR A 312 21.99 -10.40 14.16
N ILE A 313 21.20 -10.16 15.20
CA ILE A 313 21.14 -8.89 15.93
C ILE A 313 21.38 -9.16 17.42
N THR A 314 21.79 -8.12 18.13
CA THR A 314 22.04 -8.14 19.59
C THR A 314 20.95 -7.37 20.32
N ILE A 315 20.81 -7.63 21.62
CA ILE A 315 19.86 -6.89 22.45
C ILE A 315 20.25 -5.42 22.59
N ASP A 316 21.54 -5.09 22.60
CA ASP A 316 22.05 -3.71 22.62
C ASP A 316 21.51 -2.91 21.43
N GLN A 317 21.51 -3.53 20.25
CA GLN A 317 20.95 -2.90 19.07
C GLN A 317 19.47 -2.55 19.21
N ILE A 318 18.69 -3.36 19.95
CA ILE A 318 17.27 -3.09 20.24
C ILE A 318 17.12 -2.02 21.32
N ILE A 319 17.93 -2.07 22.37
CA ILE A 319 17.90 -1.10 23.49
C ILE A 319 18.25 0.31 23.02
N ASP A 320 19.16 0.42 22.05
CA ASP A 320 19.53 1.67 21.39
C ASP A 320 18.39 2.32 20.57
N ILE A 321 17.23 1.66 20.40
CA ILE A 321 16.11 2.18 19.60
C ILE A 321 15.21 3.05 20.48
N ASP A 322 15.13 4.33 20.14
CA ASP A 322 14.24 5.24 20.86
C ASP A 322 12.74 4.96 20.59
N LYS A 323 11.87 5.64 21.33
CA LYS A 323 10.41 5.46 21.25
C LYS A 323 9.86 5.79 19.85
N ASP A 324 10.40 6.78 19.15
CA ASP A 324 9.91 7.19 17.83
C ASP A 324 10.40 6.27 16.73
N GLN A 325 11.67 5.85 16.77
CA GLN A 325 12.23 4.82 15.89
C GLN A 325 11.50 3.49 16.09
N SER A 326 11.11 3.13 17.32
CA SER A 326 10.37 1.90 17.58
C SER A 326 9.07 1.82 16.77
N LYS A 327 8.46 2.95 16.41
CA LYS A 327 7.25 2.99 15.57
C LYS A 327 7.54 2.54 14.13
N ILE A 328 8.74 2.79 13.62
CA ILE A 328 9.19 2.33 12.30
C ILE A 328 9.57 0.85 12.35
N PHE A 329 10.35 0.45 13.37
CA PHE A 329 10.78 -0.95 13.52
C PHE A 329 9.63 -1.93 13.76
N LYS A 330 8.46 -1.46 14.22
CA LYS A 330 7.24 -2.29 14.38
C LYS A 330 6.45 -2.45 13.08
N MET A 331 6.82 -1.77 12.00
CA MET A 331 6.06 -1.82 10.76
C MET A 331 6.28 -3.15 10.05
N PRO A 332 5.22 -3.88 9.63
CA PRO A 332 5.36 -5.19 9.02
C PRO A 332 6.32 -5.24 7.82
N VAL A 333 6.31 -4.20 6.98
CA VAL A 333 7.20 -4.12 5.81
C VAL A 333 8.68 -4.04 6.22
N ILE A 334 8.99 -3.28 7.27
CA ILE A 334 10.35 -3.13 7.78
C ILE A 334 10.80 -4.42 8.45
N ILE A 335 9.95 -5.02 9.29
CA ILE A 335 10.20 -6.32 9.91
C ILE A 335 10.54 -7.34 8.82
N ASN A 336 9.69 -7.47 7.80
CA ASN A 336 9.90 -8.42 6.71
C ASN A 336 11.20 -8.20 5.95
N LYS A 337 11.56 -6.94 5.63
CA LYS A 337 12.81 -6.60 4.93
C LYS A 337 14.05 -6.92 5.79
N ILE A 338 14.01 -6.68 7.09
CA ILE A 338 15.10 -7.07 8.01
C ILE A 338 15.18 -8.59 8.14
N MET A 339 14.05 -9.28 8.33
CA MET A 339 13.97 -10.73 8.49
C MET A 339 14.47 -11.49 7.25
N LYS A 340 14.31 -10.91 6.05
CA LYS A 340 14.84 -11.44 4.80
C LYS A 340 16.30 -11.04 4.52
N HIS A 341 16.92 -10.25 5.40
CA HIS A 341 18.24 -9.65 5.23
C HIS A 341 18.36 -8.66 4.06
N ASP A 342 17.25 -8.16 3.52
CA ASP A 342 17.26 -7.09 2.52
C ASP A 342 17.75 -5.78 3.16
N TYR A 343 17.38 -5.55 4.43
CA TYR A 343 17.77 -4.37 5.22
C TYR A 343 18.69 -4.74 6.39
N ASN A 344 19.78 -4.00 6.54
CA ASN A 344 20.60 -4.07 7.75
C ASN A 344 19.87 -3.37 8.92
N PHE A 345 19.80 -4.04 10.06
CA PHE A 345 19.11 -3.55 11.26
C PHE A 345 19.59 -2.15 11.71
N ASN A 346 20.90 -1.89 11.67
CA ASN A 346 21.47 -0.60 12.09
C ASN A 346 21.20 0.53 11.09
N ASP A 347 21.04 0.19 9.81
CA ASP A 347 20.70 1.20 8.79
C ASP A 347 19.24 1.66 8.91
N VAL A 348 18.35 0.80 9.43
CA VAL A 348 16.94 1.16 9.68
C VAL A 348 16.81 2.25 10.74
N LYS A 349 17.76 2.32 11.70
CA LYS A 349 17.82 3.41 12.69
C LYS A 349 17.97 4.79 12.05
N LYS A 350 18.53 4.87 10.83
CA LYS A 350 18.73 6.12 10.09
C LYS A 350 17.48 6.59 9.35
N ILE A 351 16.41 5.78 9.32
CA ILE A 351 15.15 6.16 8.66
C ILE A 351 14.46 7.25 9.50
N PRO A 352 14.18 8.43 8.92
CA PRO A 352 13.52 9.50 9.65
C PRO A 352 12.10 9.15 10.10
N SER A 353 11.74 9.55 11.33
CA SER A 353 10.42 9.27 11.94
C SER A 353 9.24 9.83 11.14
N TYR A 354 9.43 10.94 10.40
CA TYR A 354 8.39 11.53 9.54
C TYR A 354 8.03 10.67 8.32
N LEU A 355 8.77 9.59 8.03
CA LEU A 355 8.39 8.62 7.00
C LEU A 355 7.35 7.61 7.49
N LYS A 356 7.05 7.58 8.80
CA LYS A 356 6.01 6.71 9.36
C LYS A 356 4.68 6.79 8.58
N PRO A 357 4.10 7.96 8.24
CA PRO A 357 2.84 8.02 7.52
C PRO A 357 2.89 7.34 6.14
N ILE A 358 4.04 7.41 5.45
CA ILE A 358 4.24 6.73 4.16
C ILE A 358 4.25 5.23 4.38
N LEU A 359 5.07 4.76 5.32
CA LEU A 359 5.24 3.35 5.65
C LEU A 359 3.99 2.75 6.33
N SER A 360 3.04 3.54 6.80
CA SER A 360 1.76 3.03 7.32
C SER A 360 0.69 2.90 6.24
N LYS A 361 0.80 3.62 5.11
CA LYS A 361 -0.20 3.54 4.04
C LYS A 361 -0.13 2.19 3.32
N GLN A 362 -1.29 1.61 3.06
CA GLN A 362 -1.41 0.30 2.41
C GLN A 362 -0.66 0.23 1.09
N PHE A 363 -0.89 1.19 0.19
CA PHE A 363 -0.23 1.25 -1.12
C PHE A 363 1.30 1.19 -1.02
N ASN A 364 1.90 2.04 -0.17
CA ASN A 364 3.35 2.09 -0.03
C ASN A 364 3.91 0.82 0.62
N ASN A 365 3.18 0.21 1.56
CA ASN A 365 3.55 -1.08 2.14
C ASN A 365 3.59 -2.19 1.09
N GLU A 366 2.56 -2.28 0.26
CA GLU A 366 2.47 -3.24 -0.85
C GLU A 366 3.56 -2.98 -1.89
N TYR A 367 3.80 -1.71 -2.23
CA TYR A 367 4.85 -1.31 -3.15
C TYR A 367 6.25 -1.72 -2.63
N LEU A 368 6.58 -1.36 -1.38
CA LEU A 368 7.87 -1.70 -0.77
C LEU A 368 8.04 -3.21 -0.53
N ALA A 369 6.95 -3.95 -0.33
CA ALA A 369 6.99 -5.40 -0.20
C ALA A 369 7.27 -6.10 -1.54
N THR A 370 6.80 -5.54 -2.65
CA THR A 370 6.91 -6.12 -4.01
C THR A 370 8.14 -5.62 -4.77
N HIS A 371 8.64 -4.42 -4.46
CA HIS A 371 9.77 -3.81 -5.14
C HIS A 371 11.04 -3.85 -4.29
N ASP A 372 12.19 -3.94 -4.95
CA ASP A 372 13.49 -3.87 -4.30
C ASP A 372 13.91 -2.40 -4.10
N VAL A 373 13.39 -1.78 -3.04
CA VAL A 373 13.77 -0.42 -2.64
C VAL A 373 14.87 -0.52 -1.59
N PRO A 374 16.12 -0.12 -1.88
CA PRO A 374 17.22 -0.19 -0.93
C PRO A 374 17.03 0.81 0.21
N ILE A 375 17.53 0.44 1.39
CA ILE A 375 17.33 1.24 2.60
C ILE A 375 17.88 2.66 2.51
N TYR A 376 19.00 2.86 1.82
CA TYR A 376 19.61 4.19 1.67
C TYR A 376 18.67 5.16 0.95
N ALA A 377 17.77 4.66 0.10
CA ALA A 377 16.77 5.50 -0.56
C ALA A 377 15.82 6.09 0.48
N LEU A 378 15.26 5.27 1.37
CA LEU A 378 14.39 5.73 2.45
C LEU A 378 15.08 6.79 3.31
N THR A 379 16.36 6.59 3.67
CA THR A 379 17.10 7.54 4.52
C THR A 379 17.35 8.91 3.88
N ARG A 380 17.22 9.03 2.56
CA ARG A 380 17.47 10.28 1.80
C ARG A 380 16.20 11.05 1.43
N ILE A 381 15.03 10.60 1.87
CA ILE A 381 13.76 11.27 1.62
C ILE A 381 13.58 12.38 2.65
N ASP A 382 13.58 13.63 2.20
CA ASP A 382 13.21 14.79 3.02
C ASP A 382 11.69 14.86 3.29
N GLU A 383 11.26 15.70 4.23
CA GLU A 383 9.84 15.81 4.60
C GLU A 383 8.94 16.27 3.43
N ALA A 384 9.44 17.08 2.52
CA ALA A 384 8.65 17.55 1.37
C ALA A 384 8.47 16.45 0.31
N LYS A 385 9.51 15.65 0.05
CA LYS A 385 9.42 14.42 -0.76
C LYS A 385 8.48 13.41 -0.08
N ALA A 386 8.54 13.32 1.24
CA ALA A 386 7.66 12.46 2.02
C ALA A 386 6.18 12.84 1.87
N LYS A 387 5.87 14.14 1.88
CA LYS A 387 4.51 14.65 1.64
C LYS A 387 4.04 14.34 0.21
N LEU A 388 4.93 14.46 -0.77
CA LEU A 388 4.61 14.15 -2.17
C LEU A 388 4.26 12.66 -2.37
N LEU A 389 5.00 11.72 -1.77
CA LEU A 389 4.68 10.27 -1.82
C LEU A 389 3.32 9.91 -1.23
N GLN A 390 2.72 10.80 -0.45
CA GLN A 390 1.43 10.57 0.16
C GLN A 390 0.27 11.07 -0.70
N THR A 391 0.54 11.81 -1.78
CA THR A 391 -0.51 12.31 -2.67
C THR A 391 -1.03 11.20 -3.58
N LYS A 392 -2.29 11.28 -3.97
CA LYS A 392 -2.92 10.29 -4.85
C LYS A 392 -2.26 10.28 -6.23
N GLU A 393 -1.89 11.46 -6.71
CA GLU A 393 -1.25 11.66 -8.00
C GLU A 393 0.08 10.90 -8.10
N MET A 394 0.89 10.93 -7.03
CA MET A 394 2.16 10.22 -6.99
C MET A 394 1.95 8.70 -6.94
N GLN A 395 0.96 8.25 -6.18
CA GLN A 395 0.59 6.84 -6.10
C GLN A 395 0.09 6.31 -7.46
N ASP A 396 -0.75 7.08 -8.17
CA ASP A 396 -1.25 6.73 -9.51
C ASP A 396 -0.10 6.61 -10.53
N LEU A 397 0.93 7.46 -10.43
CA LEU A 397 2.12 7.38 -11.29
C LEU A 397 2.98 6.16 -10.97
N MET A 398 3.14 5.82 -9.68
CA MET A 398 3.87 4.64 -9.23
C MET A 398 3.15 3.34 -9.62
N ASP A 399 1.82 3.28 -9.45
CA ASP A 399 0.98 2.13 -9.82
C ASP A 399 1.07 1.81 -11.31
N LYS A 400 1.12 2.85 -12.15
CA LYS A 400 1.29 2.73 -13.61
C LYS A 400 2.74 2.47 -14.04
N ASN A 401 3.68 2.29 -13.09
CA ASN A 401 5.11 2.15 -13.34
C ASN A 401 5.69 3.26 -14.23
N ILE A 402 5.18 4.48 -14.09
CA ILE A 402 5.72 5.66 -14.81
C ILE A 402 6.90 6.22 -14.05
N ILE A 403 6.79 6.22 -12.72
CA ILE A 403 7.88 6.57 -11.81
C ILE A 403 8.09 5.41 -10.84
N ASN A 404 9.34 5.21 -10.45
CA ASN A 404 9.71 4.31 -9.37
C ASN A 404 9.94 5.10 -8.08
N PHE A 405 10.08 4.38 -6.97
CA PHE A 405 10.33 5.02 -5.67
C PHE A 405 11.67 5.79 -5.60
N LEU A 406 12.70 5.34 -6.33
CA LEU A 406 14.03 5.98 -6.34
C LEU A 406 14.03 7.31 -7.11
N ASP A 407 13.15 7.46 -8.08
CA ASP A 407 13.05 8.66 -8.92
C ASP A 407 12.78 9.92 -8.09
N ILE A 408 12.14 9.78 -6.92
CA ILE A 408 11.86 10.92 -6.04
C ILE A 408 13.12 11.64 -5.57
N HIS A 409 14.27 10.97 -5.55
CA HIS A 409 15.53 11.61 -5.20
C HIS A 409 15.95 12.65 -6.22
N GLN A 410 15.56 12.49 -7.48
CA GLN A 410 15.88 13.41 -8.58
C GLN A 410 14.95 14.62 -8.63
N PHE A 411 13.90 14.66 -7.79
CA PHE A 411 12.92 15.73 -7.86
C PHE A 411 13.44 16.98 -7.15
N GLU A 412 13.76 17.99 -7.94
CA GLU A 412 14.00 19.35 -7.50
C GLU A 412 12.70 20.01 -6.98
N PRO A 413 12.78 21.07 -6.14
CA PRO A 413 11.60 21.77 -5.62
C PRO A 413 10.56 22.14 -6.69
N GLU A 414 11.02 22.60 -7.85
CA GLU A 414 10.19 22.99 -8.98
C GLU A 414 9.47 21.78 -9.60
N THR A 415 10.18 20.66 -9.81
CA THR A 415 9.59 19.41 -10.29
C THR A 415 8.51 18.91 -9.33
N ARG A 416 8.77 18.96 -8.01
CA ARG A 416 7.80 18.53 -6.99
C ARG A 416 6.51 19.34 -7.06
N ALA A 417 6.61 20.65 -7.28
CA ALA A 417 5.44 21.51 -7.44
C ALA A 417 4.75 21.34 -8.81
N ALA A 418 5.50 20.91 -9.83
CA ALA A 418 5.01 20.70 -11.18
C ALA A 418 4.23 19.39 -11.32
N ILE A 419 4.71 18.30 -10.71
CA ILE A 419 4.12 16.96 -10.89
C ILE A 419 2.70 16.85 -10.31
N THR A 420 2.39 17.66 -9.30
CA THR A 420 1.04 17.74 -8.70
C THR A 420 0.05 18.53 -9.56
N ARG A 421 0.48 19.14 -10.66
CA ARG A 421 -0.41 19.91 -11.53
C ARG A 421 -1.16 18.97 -12.49
N PRO A 422 -2.49 19.08 -12.60
CA PRO A 422 -3.31 18.10 -13.34
C PRO A 422 -2.85 17.84 -14.78
N LYS A 423 -2.37 18.89 -15.46
CA LYS A 423 -1.97 18.79 -16.85
C LYS A 423 -0.61 18.13 -17.03
N ILE A 424 0.36 18.43 -16.15
CA ILE A 424 1.66 17.76 -16.14
C ILE A 424 1.48 16.29 -15.78
N LEU A 425 0.66 15.99 -14.77
CA LEU A 425 0.30 14.62 -14.41
C LEU A 425 -0.30 13.86 -15.59
N LYS A 426 -1.21 14.49 -16.34
CA LYS A 426 -1.81 13.89 -17.55
C LYS A 426 -0.76 13.63 -18.63
N LEU A 427 0.18 14.55 -18.85
CA LEU A 427 1.26 14.38 -19.84
C LEU A 427 2.19 13.23 -19.47
N LEU A 428 2.56 13.08 -18.19
CA LEU A 428 3.34 11.96 -17.69
C LEU A 428 2.56 10.64 -17.84
N THR A 429 1.27 10.65 -17.48
CA THR A 429 0.37 9.49 -17.59
C THR A 429 0.21 9.02 -19.04
N ASP A 430 0.03 9.96 -19.97
CA ASP A 430 -0.09 9.68 -21.40
C ASP A 430 1.28 9.38 -22.06
N ARG A 431 2.39 9.38 -21.28
CA ARG A 431 3.78 9.20 -21.73
C ARG A 431 4.22 10.18 -22.83
N LEU A 432 3.65 11.39 -22.81
CA LEU A 432 4.01 12.50 -23.71
C LEU A 432 5.10 13.38 -23.14
N LEU A 433 5.41 13.21 -21.86
CA LEU A 433 6.52 13.82 -21.17
C LEU A 433 7.14 12.74 -20.29
N THR A 434 8.46 12.63 -20.28
CA THR A 434 9.19 11.77 -19.34
C THR A 434 9.61 12.57 -18.12
N LEU A 435 9.98 11.87 -17.04
CA LEU A 435 10.45 12.51 -15.83
C LEU A 435 11.76 13.28 -16.05
N ASP A 436 12.73 12.68 -16.76
CA ASP A 436 14.01 13.33 -17.08
C ASP A 436 13.80 14.63 -17.85
N GLN A 437 12.81 14.64 -18.74
CA GLN A 437 12.43 15.85 -19.46
C GLN A 437 11.83 16.88 -18.52
N LEU A 438 10.89 16.51 -17.66
CA LEU A 438 10.32 17.44 -16.69
C LEU A 438 11.39 18.05 -15.78
N ASN A 439 12.33 17.24 -15.29
CA ASN A 439 13.44 17.67 -14.43
C ASN A 439 14.41 18.65 -15.11
N SER A 440 14.52 18.59 -16.43
CA SER A 440 15.43 19.44 -17.19
C SER A 440 14.73 20.66 -17.81
N LEU A 441 13.40 20.78 -17.65
CA LEU A 441 12.68 21.99 -18.05
C LEU A 441 13.01 23.15 -17.11
N PRO A 442 13.33 24.34 -17.65
CA PRO A 442 13.38 25.55 -16.84
C PRO A 442 11.97 25.88 -16.32
N LEU A 443 11.87 26.69 -15.26
CA LEU A 443 10.58 27.11 -14.69
C LEU A 443 9.64 27.74 -15.73
N SER A 444 10.18 28.47 -16.71
CA SER A 444 9.41 29.01 -17.83
C SER A 444 8.81 27.94 -18.73
N GLY A 445 9.52 26.82 -18.92
CA GLY A 445 9.05 25.64 -19.66
C GLY A 445 7.94 24.92 -18.90
N ILE A 446 8.11 24.72 -17.59
CA ILE A 446 7.06 24.15 -16.73
C ILE A 446 5.80 25.02 -16.78
N LYS A 447 5.94 26.35 -16.66
CA LYS A 447 4.83 27.30 -16.73
C LYS A 447 4.12 27.24 -18.09
N LEU A 448 4.89 27.17 -19.18
CA LEU A 448 4.34 27.00 -20.53
C LEU A 448 3.54 25.70 -20.65
N VAL A 449 4.09 24.58 -20.19
CA VAL A 449 3.40 23.28 -20.22
C VAL A 449 2.08 23.33 -19.45
N ASP A 450 2.08 23.95 -18.28
CA ASP A 450 0.92 24.02 -17.41
C ASP A 450 -0.16 24.96 -17.98
N GLU A 451 0.21 26.17 -18.38
CA GLU A 451 -0.75 27.22 -18.75
C GLU A 451 -1.22 27.14 -20.21
N HIS A 452 -0.42 26.55 -21.13
CA HIS A 452 -0.69 26.67 -22.56
C HIS A 452 -1.81 25.75 -23.06
N PRO A 453 -2.98 26.23 -23.50
CA PRO A 453 -4.19 25.42 -23.71
C PRO A 453 -4.01 24.23 -24.68
N TYR A 454 -3.15 24.38 -25.69
CA TYR A 454 -3.01 23.40 -26.78
C TYR A 454 -1.79 22.47 -26.67
N ILE A 455 -0.97 22.59 -25.62
CA ILE A 455 0.33 21.90 -25.60
C ILE A 455 0.21 20.37 -25.60
N THR A 456 -0.83 19.84 -24.92
CA THR A 456 -1.12 18.41 -24.91
C THR A 456 -1.48 17.91 -26.30
N ASP A 457 -2.33 18.64 -27.02
CA ASP A 457 -2.71 18.29 -28.39
C ASP A 457 -1.49 18.35 -29.33
N TRP A 458 -0.61 19.33 -29.12
CA TRP A 458 0.60 19.49 -29.92
C TRP A 458 1.61 18.37 -29.71
N LEU A 459 1.80 17.91 -28.47
CA LEU A 459 2.63 16.73 -28.18
C LEU A 459 2.01 15.45 -28.75
N LYS A 460 0.70 15.23 -28.55
CA LYS A 460 -0.01 14.04 -29.08
C LYS A 460 0.10 13.89 -30.58
N GLN A 461 0.06 15.01 -31.29
CA GLN A 461 0.14 15.04 -32.75
C GLN A 461 1.57 15.09 -33.29
N GLY A 462 2.58 15.17 -32.41
CA GLY A 462 3.98 15.34 -32.82
C GLY A 462 4.24 16.67 -33.51
N ILE A 463 3.41 17.70 -33.27
CA ILE A 463 3.65 19.07 -33.76
C ILE A 463 4.88 19.64 -33.08
N ILE A 464 5.05 19.35 -31.80
CA ILE A 464 6.26 19.64 -31.05
C ILE A 464 6.82 18.33 -30.52
N ASN A 465 8.12 18.30 -30.34
CA ASN A 465 8.77 17.24 -29.59
C ASN A 465 9.21 17.79 -28.24
N ASP A 466 9.76 16.89 -27.45
CA ASP A 466 10.14 17.15 -26.07
C ASP A 466 11.29 18.17 -26.03
N THR A 467 12.16 18.19 -27.05
CA THR A 467 13.26 19.17 -27.17
C THR A 467 12.78 20.59 -27.46
N SER A 468 11.58 20.76 -28.05
CA SER A 468 10.98 22.07 -28.28
C SER A 468 10.55 22.77 -26.98
N LEU A 469 10.29 22.02 -25.91
CA LEU A 469 9.88 22.58 -24.61
C LEU A 469 11.02 23.32 -23.89
N TYR A 470 12.27 23.09 -24.28
CA TYR A 470 13.46 23.78 -23.76
C TYR A 470 13.71 25.13 -24.44
N ALA A 471 12.83 25.56 -25.35
CA ALA A 471 13.03 26.80 -26.08
C ALA A 471 13.22 27.97 -25.11
N LYS A 472 14.43 28.54 -25.11
CA LYS A 472 14.81 29.68 -24.24
C LYS A 472 13.92 30.91 -24.44
N LYS A 473 13.14 30.97 -25.53
CA LYS A 473 12.26 32.10 -25.89
C LYS A 473 10.94 31.58 -26.48
N LEU A 474 9.81 32.03 -25.94
CA LEU A 474 8.46 31.72 -26.41
C LEU A 474 8.28 31.99 -27.92
N LYS A 475 8.86 33.07 -28.44
CA LYS A 475 8.86 33.37 -29.88
C LYS A 475 9.35 32.18 -30.72
N HIS A 476 10.44 31.55 -30.32
CA HIS A 476 11.01 30.44 -31.09
C HIS A 476 10.15 29.18 -30.99
N PHE A 477 9.62 28.90 -29.79
CA PHE A 477 8.67 27.81 -29.58
C PHE A 477 7.45 27.92 -30.50
N TYR A 478 6.77 29.08 -30.50
CA TYR A 478 5.64 29.31 -31.38
C TYR A 478 6.02 29.31 -32.86
N ALA A 479 7.19 29.85 -33.21
CA ALA A 479 7.67 29.79 -34.58
C ALA A 479 7.83 28.35 -35.07
N GLU A 480 8.36 27.47 -34.22
CA GLU A 480 8.50 26.05 -34.53
C GLU A 480 7.14 25.34 -34.67
N VAL A 481 6.22 25.56 -33.72
CA VAL A 481 4.85 25.02 -33.76
C VAL A 481 4.17 25.38 -35.08
N TYR A 482 4.15 26.66 -35.43
CA TYR A 482 3.46 27.12 -36.64
C TYR A 482 4.19 26.71 -37.91
N ALA A 483 5.53 26.67 -37.92
CA ALA A 483 6.27 26.13 -39.05
C ALA A 483 5.95 24.65 -39.28
N ASN A 484 5.84 23.84 -38.22
CA ASN A 484 5.45 22.44 -38.33
C ASN A 484 4.00 22.27 -38.83
N ARG A 485 3.06 23.08 -38.33
CA ARG A 485 1.67 23.08 -38.80
C ARG A 485 1.55 23.50 -40.27
N LEU A 486 2.27 24.54 -40.69
CA LEU A 486 2.33 24.97 -42.10
C LEU A 486 2.97 23.91 -43.00
N LEU A 487 4.06 23.29 -42.55
CA LEU A 487 4.71 22.21 -43.27
C LEU A 487 3.77 21.01 -43.45
N ALA A 488 2.96 20.70 -42.43
CA ALA A 488 1.98 19.63 -42.49
C ALA A 488 0.85 19.96 -43.49
N LEU A 489 0.38 21.22 -43.55
CA LEU A 489 -0.54 21.69 -44.59
C LEU A 489 0.06 21.58 -45.99
N ILE A 490 1.32 22.00 -46.16
CA ILE A 490 2.04 21.89 -47.44
C ILE A 490 2.09 20.44 -47.93
N ASN A 491 2.24 19.50 -46.99
CA ASN A 491 2.26 18.07 -47.27
C ASN A 491 0.86 17.42 -47.27
N ASN A 492 -0.21 18.22 -47.21
CA ASN A 492 -1.61 17.79 -47.12
C ASN A 492 -1.86 16.74 -46.03
N LYS A 493 -1.26 16.97 -44.86
CA LYS A 493 -1.47 16.22 -43.63
C LYS A 493 -1.82 17.22 -42.52
N PRO A 494 -2.93 17.96 -42.64
CA PRO A 494 -3.29 18.96 -41.64
C PRO A 494 -3.43 18.30 -40.26
N PHE A 495 -2.97 18.99 -39.24
CA PHE A 495 -3.24 18.61 -37.86
C PHE A 495 -4.67 19.01 -37.47
N THR A 496 -5.18 18.38 -36.41
CA THR A 496 -6.48 18.71 -35.81
C THR A 496 -6.23 19.27 -34.41
N CYS A 497 -6.21 20.59 -34.28
CA CYS A 497 -6.03 21.25 -32.97
C CYS A 497 -7.40 21.65 -32.41
N SER A 498 -7.73 21.20 -31.20
CA SER A 498 -9.00 21.55 -30.54
C SER A 498 -10.25 21.32 -31.40
N ASN A 499 -10.33 20.14 -32.01
CA ASN A 499 -11.42 19.72 -32.90
C ASN A 499 -11.56 20.52 -34.21
N HIS A 500 -10.56 21.35 -34.55
CA HIS A 500 -10.51 22.07 -35.81
C HIS A 500 -9.34 21.57 -36.66
N ILE A 501 -9.62 21.19 -37.91
CA ILE A 501 -8.59 20.84 -38.89
C ILE A 501 -7.88 22.13 -39.30
N ASP A 502 -6.56 22.09 -39.28
CA ASP A 502 -5.73 23.20 -39.69
C ASP A 502 -6.03 23.62 -41.13
N SER A 503 -6.01 24.93 -41.38
CA SER A 503 -6.11 25.53 -42.70
C SER A 503 -5.24 26.77 -42.75
N MET A 504 -4.84 27.20 -43.94
CA MET A 504 -4.05 28.42 -44.08
C MET A 504 -4.75 29.64 -43.46
N ILE A 505 -6.08 29.70 -43.59
CA ILE A 505 -6.92 30.78 -43.06
C ILE A 505 -6.99 30.75 -41.53
N SER A 506 -7.18 29.56 -40.92
CA SER A 506 -7.25 29.44 -39.46
C SER A 506 -5.92 29.80 -38.82
N LEU A 507 -4.80 29.29 -39.34
CA LEU A 507 -3.46 29.63 -38.83
C LEU A 507 -3.18 31.13 -38.92
N LYS A 508 -3.50 31.78 -40.05
CA LYS A 508 -3.31 33.23 -40.23
C LYS A 508 -4.12 34.05 -39.22
N LYS A 509 -5.32 33.60 -38.86
CA LYS A 509 -6.16 34.26 -37.84
C LYS A 509 -5.55 34.10 -36.44
N GLU A 510 -5.08 32.90 -36.10
CA GLU A 510 -4.48 32.60 -34.79
C GLU A 510 -3.13 33.33 -34.56
N MET A 511 -2.35 33.61 -35.61
CA MET A 511 -1.03 34.24 -35.50
C MET A 511 -1.05 35.59 -34.75
N ARG A 512 -2.14 36.36 -34.82
CA ARG A 512 -2.26 37.63 -34.07
C ARG A 512 -2.29 37.39 -32.55
N LEU A 513 -3.13 36.47 -32.10
CA LEU A 513 -3.23 36.09 -30.69
C LEU A 513 -1.94 35.42 -30.22
N THR A 514 -1.35 34.58 -31.07
CA THR A 514 -0.08 33.91 -30.77
C THR A 514 1.07 34.91 -30.59
N ALA A 515 1.14 35.95 -31.43
CA ALA A 515 2.15 37.01 -31.29
C ALA A 515 2.01 37.76 -29.97
N TYR A 516 0.78 38.03 -29.54
CA TYR A 516 0.49 38.60 -28.22
C TYR A 516 0.98 37.69 -27.09
N HIS A 517 0.68 36.38 -27.13
CA HIS A 517 1.19 35.43 -26.14
C HIS A 517 2.72 35.26 -26.14
N ALA A 518 3.34 35.44 -27.30
CA ALA A 518 4.79 35.38 -27.47
C ALA A 518 5.48 36.71 -27.09
N GLU A 519 4.73 37.73 -26.66
CA GLU A 519 5.21 39.07 -26.32
C GLU A 519 6.01 39.74 -27.46
N VAL A 520 5.58 39.54 -28.70
CA VAL A 520 6.21 40.12 -29.89
C VAL A 520 5.16 40.67 -30.85
N THR A 521 5.60 41.53 -31.77
CA THR A 521 4.72 41.97 -32.86
C THR A 521 4.43 40.81 -33.79
N LYS A 522 3.28 40.86 -34.47
CA LYS A 522 2.87 39.86 -35.46
C LYS A 522 3.94 39.68 -36.54
N GLU A 523 4.55 40.77 -36.98
CA GLU A 523 5.57 40.81 -38.03
C GLU A 523 6.83 40.05 -37.59
N LYS A 524 7.28 40.25 -36.35
CA LYS A 524 8.44 39.55 -35.78
C LYS A 524 8.19 38.06 -35.57
N LEU A 525 6.96 37.66 -35.25
CA LEU A 525 6.59 36.25 -35.16
C LEU A 525 6.57 35.61 -36.55
N ILE A 526 5.99 36.28 -37.55
CA ILE A 526 5.96 35.80 -38.94
C ILE A 526 7.38 35.64 -39.49
N GLU A 527 8.26 36.61 -39.25
CA GLU A 527 9.68 36.53 -39.63
C GLU A 527 10.34 35.26 -39.04
N ALA A 528 10.15 35.03 -37.74
CA ALA A 528 10.68 33.83 -37.08
C ALA A 528 10.06 32.53 -37.62
N ILE A 529 8.76 32.50 -37.91
CA ILE A 529 8.09 31.34 -38.55
C ILE A 529 8.71 31.07 -39.91
N ASN A 530 8.94 32.11 -40.72
CA ASN A 530 9.51 31.99 -42.05
C ASN A 530 10.93 31.43 -42.01
N ASP A 531 11.75 31.88 -41.07
CA ASP A 531 13.11 31.36 -40.88
C ASP A 531 13.08 29.85 -40.56
N VAL A 532 12.23 29.44 -39.62
CA VAL A 532 12.13 28.03 -39.21
C VAL A 532 11.54 27.16 -40.33
N LEU A 533 10.51 27.65 -41.02
CA LEU A 533 9.87 26.96 -42.14
C LEU A 533 10.83 26.78 -43.32
N LEU A 534 11.61 27.81 -43.64
CA LEU A 534 12.64 27.76 -44.68
C LEU A 534 13.64 26.63 -44.42
N GLU A 535 14.18 26.54 -43.20
CA GLU A 535 15.13 25.49 -42.84
C GLU A 535 14.50 24.08 -42.87
N LYS A 536 13.25 23.94 -42.39
CA LYS A 536 12.54 22.66 -42.45
C LYS A 536 12.28 22.21 -43.90
N LEU A 537 11.88 23.12 -44.79
CA LEU A 537 11.69 22.82 -46.22
C LEU A 537 13.01 22.45 -46.91
N LYS A 538 14.11 23.17 -46.64
CA LYS A 538 15.45 22.79 -47.15
C LYS A 538 15.83 21.37 -46.75
N HIS A 539 15.61 21.02 -45.48
CA HIS A 539 15.89 19.69 -44.97
C HIS A 539 14.98 18.64 -45.62
N GLN A 540 13.68 18.92 -45.72
CA GLN A 540 12.71 18.02 -46.36
C GLN A 540 13.09 17.76 -47.83
N PHE A 541 13.37 18.80 -48.62
CA PHE A 541 13.77 18.64 -50.02
C PHE A 541 15.09 17.89 -50.16
N LYS A 542 16.07 18.13 -49.27
CA LYS A 542 17.31 17.35 -49.24
C LYS A 542 17.03 15.87 -48.97
N LYS A 543 16.18 15.55 -47.99
CA LYS A 543 15.79 14.17 -47.66
C LYS A 543 15.06 13.50 -48.82
N ASN A 544 14.14 14.20 -49.46
CA ASN A 544 13.37 13.74 -50.60
C ASN A 544 14.27 13.46 -51.81
N LEU A 545 15.22 14.35 -52.12
CA LEU A 545 16.16 14.18 -53.22
C LEU A 545 17.14 13.02 -53.05
N ASN A 546 17.32 12.51 -51.82
CA ASN A 546 18.11 11.31 -51.56
C ASN A 546 17.33 10.01 -51.83
N GLN A 547 16.04 10.11 -52.15
CA GLN A 547 15.21 8.96 -52.54
C GLN A 547 15.24 8.79 -54.06
N THR A 548 14.97 7.57 -54.52
CA THR A 548 14.77 7.32 -55.96
C THR A 548 13.46 7.97 -56.40
N LEU A 549 13.55 9.01 -57.22
CA LEU A 549 12.41 9.79 -57.71
C LEU A 549 12.37 9.82 -59.24
N PRO A 550 11.17 9.97 -59.84
CA PRO A 550 11.07 10.27 -61.27
C PRO A 550 11.90 11.49 -61.63
N TYR A 551 12.51 11.48 -62.83
CA TYR A 551 13.43 12.54 -63.27
C TYR A 551 12.80 13.94 -63.15
N TYR A 552 11.56 14.10 -63.63
CA TYR A 552 10.84 15.37 -63.55
C TYR A 552 10.64 15.83 -62.09
N THR A 553 10.16 14.94 -61.21
CA THR A 553 10.00 15.23 -59.78
C THR A 553 11.31 15.63 -59.11
N ALA A 554 12.40 14.93 -59.43
CA ALA A 554 13.73 15.27 -58.92
C ALA A 554 14.20 16.64 -59.42
N GLN A 555 13.94 16.98 -60.69
CA GLN A 555 14.29 18.28 -61.26
C GLN A 555 13.51 19.42 -60.58
N CYS A 556 12.18 19.31 -60.48
CA CYS A 556 11.35 20.31 -59.79
C CYS A 556 11.82 20.53 -58.34
N LEU A 557 12.09 19.45 -57.60
CA LEU A 557 12.58 19.55 -56.23
C LEU A 557 13.99 20.19 -56.14
N ARG A 558 14.87 19.96 -57.11
CA ARG A 558 16.19 20.63 -57.17
C ARG A 558 16.04 22.12 -57.40
N GLU A 559 15.15 22.54 -58.29
CA GLU A 559 14.88 23.96 -58.56
C GLU A 559 14.27 24.66 -57.33
N LEU A 560 13.25 24.07 -56.71
CA LEU A 560 12.66 24.61 -55.48
C LEU A 560 13.72 24.72 -54.37
N LYS A 561 14.51 23.67 -54.16
CA LYS A 561 15.63 23.70 -53.19
C LYS A 561 16.66 24.77 -53.55
N HIS A 562 16.99 24.94 -54.83
CA HIS A 562 17.94 25.96 -55.27
C HIS A 562 17.46 27.36 -54.88
N ILE A 563 16.19 27.68 -55.10
CA ILE A 563 15.58 28.95 -54.67
C ILE A 563 15.71 29.14 -53.15
N LEU A 564 15.40 28.11 -52.37
CA LEU A 564 15.51 28.21 -50.90
C LEU A 564 16.96 28.42 -50.42
N THR A 565 17.96 27.99 -51.19
CA THR A 565 19.37 27.96 -50.75
C THR A 565 20.23 29.10 -51.31
N HIS A 566 20.07 29.47 -52.58
CA HIS A 566 21.05 30.29 -53.34
C HIS A 566 20.57 31.71 -53.70
N SER A 567 19.38 32.14 -53.28
CA SER A 567 18.95 33.53 -53.46
C SER A 567 19.70 34.45 -52.49
N HIS A 568 20.92 34.85 -52.86
CA HIS A 568 21.76 35.76 -52.06
C HIS A 568 21.06 37.11 -51.85
N GLY A 569 21.11 37.64 -50.62
CA GLY A 569 20.50 38.92 -50.26
C GLY A 569 18.99 38.91 -50.00
N PHE A 570 18.29 37.82 -50.32
CA PHE A 570 16.85 37.70 -50.05
C PHE A 570 16.57 37.30 -48.59
N SER A 571 15.53 37.90 -48.00
CA SER A 571 15.02 37.48 -46.69
C SER A 571 14.41 36.07 -46.77
N ALA A 572 14.19 35.40 -45.64
CA ALA A 572 13.53 34.09 -45.63
C ALA A 572 12.11 34.17 -46.24
N LYS A 573 11.40 35.28 -45.98
CA LYS A 573 10.09 35.57 -46.59
C LYS A 573 10.19 35.57 -48.11
N ASP A 574 11.14 36.32 -48.69
CA ASP A 574 11.23 36.46 -50.15
C ASP A 574 11.60 35.14 -50.83
N LYS A 575 12.46 34.34 -50.19
CA LYS A 575 12.82 33.00 -50.66
C LYS A 575 11.60 32.07 -50.70
N LEU A 576 10.79 32.10 -49.65
CA LEU A 576 9.56 31.32 -49.59
C LEU A 576 8.53 31.80 -50.63
N ILE A 577 8.41 33.12 -50.86
CA ILE A 577 7.55 33.68 -51.90
C ILE A 577 8.00 33.22 -53.29
N GLN A 578 9.29 33.34 -53.62
CA GLN A 578 9.82 32.86 -54.92
C GLN A 578 9.61 31.36 -55.09
N CYS A 579 9.82 30.57 -54.02
CA CYS A 579 9.56 29.13 -54.05
C CYS A 579 8.08 28.81 -54.29
N SER A 580 7.18 29.60 -53.70
CA SER A 580 5.73 29.47 -53.86
C SER A 580 5.28 29.79 -55.29
N LEU A 581 5.79 30.89 -55.86
CA LEU A 581 5.54 31.27 -57.26
C LEU A 581 6.04 30.18 -58.23
N LYS A 582 7.25 29.66 -58.02
CA LYS A 582 7.81 28.60 -58.86
C LYS A 582 7.03 27.29 -58.76
N ALA A 583 6.53 26.95 -57.56
CA ALA A 583 5.65 25.81 -57.38
C ALA A 583 4.32 25.98 -58.14
N SER A 584 3.79 27.21 -58.21
CA SER A 584 2.60 27.52 -59.01
C SER A 584 2.84 27.38 -60.51
N GLU A 585 4.03 27.75 -61.01
CA GLU A 585 4.40 27.52 -62.41
C GLU A 585 4.39 26.03 -62.75
N PHE A 586 5.01 25.19 -61.92
CA PHE A 586 5.04 23.74 -62.14
C PHE A 586 3.63 23.11 -62.16
N LEU A 587 2.71 23.62 -61.33
CA LEU A 587 1.31 23.15 -61.34
C LEU A 587 0.57 23.48 -62.63
N ASN A 588 0.86 24.62 -63.24
CA ASN A 588 0.24 25.01 -64.51
C ASN A 588 0.84 24.18 -65.66
N GLU A 589 2.15 23.96 -65.64
CA GLU A 589 2.84 23.11 -66.63
C GLU A 589 2.31 21.66 -66.62
N THR A 590 2.03 21.08 -65.45
CA THR A 590 1.49 19.71 -65.37
C THR A 590 0.03 19.62 -65.82
N GLN A 591 -0.74 20.70 -65.76
CA GLN A 591 -2.14 20.74 -66.26
C GLN A 591 -2.22 20.86 -67.79
N ASP A 592 -1.26 21.57 -68.40
CA ASP A 592 -1.24 21.80 -69.85
C ASP A 592 -0.55 20.67 -70.65
N THR A 593 0.10 19.72 -69.96
CA THR A 593 0.73 18.57 -70.62
C THR A 593 -0.27 17.42 -70.75
N PRO A 594 -0.70 17.00 -71.96
CA PRO A 594 -1.65 15.91 -72.13
C PRO A 594 -1.05 14.62 -71.55
N VAL A 595 -1.76 14.03 -70.59
CA VAL A 595 -1.39 12.78 -69.90
C VAL A 595 -1.04 11.72 -70.94
N ILE A 596 0.25 11.51 -71.17
CA ILE A 596 0.74 10.35 -71.91
C ILE A 596 0.32 9.15 -71.08
N LYS A 597 -0.62 8.36 -71.62
CA LYS A 597 -1.19 7.16 -71.01
C LYS A 597 -0.11 6.36 -70.30
N LYS A 598 -0.28 6.17 -68.99
CA LYS A 598 0.52 5.27 -68.14
C LYS A 598 0.89 4.02 -68.93
N GLN A 599 2.17 3.85 -69.25
CA GLN A 599 2.68 2.55 -69.66
C GLN A 599 2.30 1.54 -68.59
N LYS A 600 1.59 0.48 -68.98
CA LYS A 600 1.24 -0.65 -68.12
C LYS A 600 2.52 -1.14 -67.44
N SER A 601 2.59 -1.03 -66.11
CA SER A 601 3.62 -1.70 -65.32
C SER A 601 3.44 -3.20 -65.49
N MET A 602 4.51 -3.89 -65.89
CA MET A 602 4.57 -5.35 -65.86
C MET A 602 4.42 -5.85 -64.41
N PRO A 603 3.79 -7.01 -64.19
CA PRO A 603 3.73 -7.62 -62.88
C PRO A 603 5.14 -8.07 -62.47
N SER A 604 5.69 -7.47 -61.42
CA SER A 604 6.88 -7.98 -60.77
C SER A 604 6.47 -8.99 -59.71
N ASP A 605 6.55 -10.28 -60.04
CA ASP A 605 6.58 -11.36 -59.05
C ASP A 605 7.89 -11.23 -58.25
N GLY A 606 7.78 -10.98 -56.95
CA GLY A 606 8.96 -10.82 -56.09
C GLY A 606 8.63 -10.52 -54.64
N PHE A 607 8.69 -11.57 -53.81
CA PHE A 607 8.63 -11.55 -52.34
C PHE A 607 9.73 -10.65 -51.74
N PHE A 608 9.50 -9.34 -51.63
CA PHE A 608 10.21 -8.48 -50.68
C PHE A 608 9.22 -7.47 -50.10
N LYS A 609 8.82 -7.68 -48.83
CA LYS A 609 8.14 -6.66 -48.01
C LYS A 609 9.17 -5.57 -47.62
N GLY A 610 9.66 -4.83 -48.60
CA GLY A 610 10.31 -3.55 -48.35
C GLY A 610 9.26 -2.56 -47.85
N LYS A 611 9.57 -1.77 -46.82
CA LYS A 611 8.73 -0.62 -46.41
C LYS A 611 8.40 0.18 -47.67
N GLN A 612 7.11 0.25 -48.04
CA GLN A 612 6.65 1.15 -49.11
C GLN A 612 7.14 2.56 -48.74
N SER A 613 8.14 3.06 -49.46
CA SER A 613 8.55 4.45 -49.33
C SER A 613 7.36 5.29 -49.77
N SER A 614 6.85 6.13 -48.88
CA SER A 614 5.78 7.07 -49.20
C SER A 614 6.22 7.93 -50.39
N GLU A 615 5.68 7.63 -51.56
CA GLU A 615 6.00 8.36 -52.79
C GLU A 615 5.55 9.81 -52.64
N ILE A 616 6.42 10.75 -53.00
CA ILE A 616 6.14 12.18 -52.86
C ILE A 616 5.18 12.58 -53.98
N ASN A 617 3.98 13.05 -53.61
CA ASN A 617 3.04 13.64 -54.54
C ASN A 617 3.46 15.10 -54.83
N LEU A 618 4.12 15.30 -55.97
CA LEU A 618 4.65 16.61 -56.37
C LEU A 618 3.55 17.65 -56.53
N ASP A 619 2.41 17.30 -57.16
CA ASP A 619 1.30 18.22 -57.38
C ASP A 619 0.75 18.72 -56.03
N GLN A 620 0.60 17.82 -55.07
CA GLN A 620 0.12 18.15 -53.74
C GLN A 620 1.10 19.06 -52.99
N LEU A 621 2.40 18.77 -53.07
CA LEU A 621 3.44 19.62 -52.51
C LEU A 621 3.44 21.02 -53.14
N CYS A 622 3.37 21.09 -54.48
CA CYS A 622 3.37 22.36 -55.19
C CYS A 622 2.10 23.17 -54.89
N LYS A 623 0.95 22.52 -54.71
CA LYS A 623 -0.31 23.16 -54.31
C LYS A 623 -0.21 23.73 -52.89
N GLY A 624 0.33 22.96 -51.96
CA GLY A 624 0.56 23.42 -50.61
C GLY A 624 1.54 24.61 -50.55
N LEU A 625 2.59 24.58 -51.36
CA LEU A 625 3.55 25.68 -51.48
C LEU A 625 2.93 26.92 -52.12
N SER A 626 2.10 26.79 -53.16
CA SER A 626 1.45 27.94 -53.80
C SER A 626 0.44 28.63 -52.86
N GLU A 627 -0.29 27.86 -52.05
CA GLU A 627 -1.19 28.39 -51.03
C GLU A 627 -0.46 29.12 -49.90
N LEU A 628 0.81 28.80 -49.63
CA LEU A 628 1.64 29.48 -48.62
C LEU A 628 1.79 30.98 -48.90
N HIS A 629 1.76 31.39 -50.18
CA HIS A 629 1.88 32.80 -50.57
C HIS A 629 0.84 33.69 -49.87
N ALA A 630 -0.39 33.19 -49.71
CA ALA A 630 -1.49 33.92 -49.06
C ALA A 630 -1.26 34.20 -47.56
N ILE A 631 -0.36 33.45 -46.92
CA ILE A 631 0.06 33.70 -45.53
C ILE A 631 1.24 34.65 -45.47
N LEU A 632 2.22 34.48 -46.37
CA LEU A 632 3.48 35.22 -46.38
C LEU A 632 3.32 36.67 -46.83
N ASP A 633 2.39 36.93 -47.75
CA ASP A 633 2.10 38.26 -48.24
C ASP A 633 0.74 38.76 -47.73
N PRO A 634 0.71 39.72 -46.79
CA PRO A 634 -0.53 40.30 -46.30
C PRO A 634 -1.25 41.17 -47.35
N HIS A 635 -0.58 41.56 -48.43
CA HIS A 635 -1.13 42.37 -49.52
C HIS A 635 -1.53 41.55 -50.75
N ALA A 636 -1.20 40.26 -50.79
CA ALA A 636 -1.76 39.35 -51.77
C ALA A 636 -3.25 39.15 -51.48
N GLU A 637 -4.10 39.99 -52.10
CA GLU A 637 -5.51 39.63 -52.30
C GLU A 637 -5.53 38.24 -52.95
N ILE A 638 -6.40 37.37 -52.45
CA ILE A 638 -6.55 36.00 -52.94
C ILE A 638 -7.05 36.09 -54.38
N ALA A 639 -6.14 36.20 -55.35
CA ALA A 639 -6.39 35.97 -56.76
C ALA A 639 -6.44 34.46 -57.05
N VAL A 640 -6.98 33.66 -56.13
CA VAL A 640 -7.42 32.31 -56.43
C VAL A 640 -8.86 32.44 -56.84
N LYS A 641 -9.10 32.68 -58.14
CA LYS A 641 -10.44 32.45 -58.69
C LYS A 641 -10.79 30.99 -58.37
N PRO A 642 -11.88 30.70 -57.63
CA PRO A 642 -12.31 29.32 -57.47
C PRO A 642 -12.59 28.77 -58.87
N ASN A 643 -12.01 27.61 -59.19
CA ASN A 643 -12.39 26.84 -60.37
C ASN A 643 -13.90 26.53 -60.29
N GLN A 644 -14.72 27.38 -60.91
CA GLN A 644 -16.07 27.04 -61.33
C GLN A 644 -15.96 26.12 -62.55
N SER A 645 -15.66 24.85 -62.33
CA SER A 645 -15.78 23.82 -63.37
C SER A 645 -15.84 22.41 -62.79
N PHE A 646 -16.74 22.11 -61.83
CA PHE A 646 -17.04 20.70 -61.51
C PHE A 646 -18.48 20.40 -61.02
N PHE A 647 -19.44 21.31 -61.21
CA PHE A 647 -20.87 21.01 -61.08
C PHE A 647 -21.63 21.43 -62.34
N SER A 648 -21.42 20.70 -63.42
CA SER A 648 -22.32 20.66 -64.57
C SER A 648 -22.27 19.28 -65.22
N PHE A 649 -22.64 18.25 -64.46
CA PHE A 649 -23.06 16.97 -65.00
C PHE A 649 -24.02 16.34 -63.99
N LEU A 650 -25.31 16.69 -64.12
CA LEU A 650 -26.48 15.88 -63.83
C LEU A 650 -27.68 16.68 -64.39
N SER A 651 -27.91 16.46 -65.69
CA SER A 651 -29.24 16.54 -66.32
C SER A 651 -29.75 15.12 -66.45
#